data_AF-A0A8I0SNM7-F1
#
_entry.id   AF-A0A8I0SNM7-F1
#
_cell.length_a   1.000
_cell.length_b   1.000
_cell.length_c   1.000
_cell.angle_alpha   90.00
_cell.angle_beta   90.00
_cell.angle_gamma   90.00
#
_symmetry.space_group_name_H-M   'P 1'
#
loop_
_entity.id
_entity.type
_entity.pdbx_description
1 polymer ?
#
loop_
_entity_poly.entity_id
_entity_poly.type
_entity_poly.pdbx_seq_one_letter_code
_entity_poly.pdbx_strand_id
1 'polypeptide(L)'
;MQTREFKTTLMTFADPGSEILIDSTRFMVSVNGDAIDAGISTRSGDVYVDEGSGEEPASKWILTRLARLPLLASRLLESVPSTNHFMSPSGAFLSTLENGPQGVPASTDDALALMQKAIRERSPLETMALYITSDAGEGKTSLINELARKQAKDFKQNTSDWLLVPIPLGGRHFLRFDDITVGALQNRYRFPYLYYNSFLALVKMGVIVPAFDGFEEMFVESSSGEALSAMGILVGSLDSCGTIIVAARKAYFEFENLGIQAKLSDTVRTHLVGFGKMELLRWKERQFIEYGKKRGVQDINGFYKRVSERLSSEHPLLTRAVLVKRLLDVALSHSLDDLLKQLEQSGTDFFSVFVRNIIEREANEKWIDRSGEQQIGTPLLTVNEHCELLSQIALSMWESRIDYIKRENLEFVSDYFGEVTKKSVYIVQQIRERIRGHALLVPSINATHAIEFDHDEFRLFFLGEGIAHQILPLNDRAKTHVLGSLRRGNLPKQAQQAFILALVRNPKIFLMDVAKFLLDVCRMDSQASYTHENCSNIILQLLSTIDCKNMEIVNLAFGVDALRDKKLHNLIFKDCYFSATSLELAELDHCIFENCRFTQLRVFNSSKIDSISFEKCTVDSLSLVDNGREIWDPGQIQKHLQQKGVLYIASISEELDEKLDDDVTVDDDVRDIEKIARYFMRSTHISESVISIKLGTGREKIFIGHSLPLLLEKRLFEEIANTGGGAQRRFRLAVPLQEINSAIAECQGSFTSFLKYFQ
;
A
#
# COMPACT_ATOMS: atom_id res chain seq x y z
N MET A 1 -11.30 30.27 18.38
CA MET A 1 -10.99 30.65 16.98
C MET A 1 -10.80 32.14 16.92
N GLN A 2 -9.65 32.59 16.41
CA GLN A 2 -9.33 34.03 16.33
C GLN A 2 -9.95 34.70 15.11
N THR A 3 -10.04 36.02 15.10
CA THR A 3 -10.67 36.81 14.03
C THR A 3 -10.10 36.53 12.63
N ARG A 4 -8.77 36.41 12.51
CA ARG A 4 -8.13 36.10 11.22
C ARG A 4 -8.53 34.71 10.71
N GLU A 5 -8.46 33.72 11.59
CA GLU A 5 -8.82 32.33 11.29
C GLU A 5 -10.30 32.21 10.90
N PHE A 6 -11.19 32.91 11.61
CA PHE A 6 -12.62 32.99 11.27
C PHE A 6 -12.85 33.54 9.87
N LYS A 7 -12.24 34.69 9.54
CA LYS A 7 -12.38 35.31 8.21
C LYS A 7 -11.87 34.39 7.11
N THR A 8 -10.67 33.82 7.27
CA THR A 8 -10.10 32.89 6.27
C THR A 8 -10.98 31.66 6.09
N THR A 9 -11.54 31.12 7.18
CA THR A 9 -12.44 29.97 7.11
C THR A 9 -13.74 30.32 6.40
N LEU A 10 -14.38 31.44 6.78
CA LEU A 10 -15.63 31.92 6.19
C LEU A 10 -15.51 32.08 4.66
N MET A 11 -14.40 32.64 4.19
CA MET A 11 -14.13 32.80 2.75
C MET A 11 -14.14 31.49 1.96
N THR A 12 -13.79 30.37 2.60
CA THR A 12 -13.79 29.06 1.92
C THR A 12 -15.20 28.50 1.69
N PHE A 13 -16.21 29.03 2.38
CA PHE A 13 -17.62 28.63 2.25
C PHE A 13 -18.42 29.55 1.32
N ALA A 14 -17.89 30.73 0.99
CA ALA A 14 -18.58 31.69 0.17
C ALA A 14 -18.78 31.18 -1.27
N ASP A 15 -19.90 31.54 -1.87
CA ASP A 15 -20.21 31.18 -3.25
C ASP A 15 -19.20 31.81 -4.22
N PRO A 16 -18.73 31.09 -5.26
CA PRO A 16 -17.79 31.63 -6.23
C PRO A 16 -18.31 32.93 -6.86
N GLY A 17 -17.50 33.99 -6.79
CA GLY A 17 -17.84 35.30 -7.35
C GLY A 17 -18.77 36.17 -6.48
N SER A 18 -19.13 35.72 -5.27
CA SER A 18 -19.86 36.55 -4.31
C SER A 18 -18.93 37.52 -3.57
N GLU A 19 -19.43 38.72 -3.28
CA GLU A 19 -18.70 39.72 -2.49
C GLU A 19 -18.97 39.48 -1.00
N ILE A 20 -17.89 39.33 -0.21
CA ILE A 20 -17.98 39.14 1.24
C ILE A 20 -17.70 40.48 1.91
N LEU A 21 -18.69 41.01 2.61
CA LEU A 21 -18.56 42.26 3.35
C LEU A 21 -18.32 41.91 4.83
N ILE A 22 -17.18 42.30 5.39
CA ILE A 22 -16.88 42.06 6.81
C ILE A 22 -16.43 43.37 7.44
N ASP A 23 -17.23 43.90 8.36
CA ASP A 23 -16.88 45.03 9.21
C ASP A 23 -16.48 44.55 10.63
N SER A 24 -16.28 45.48 11.58
CA SER A 24 -15.87 45.15 12.95
C SER A 24 -16.97 44.53 13.82
N THR A 25 -18.22 44.61 13.38
CA THR A 25 -19.44 44.32 14.14
C THR A 25 -20.43 43.40 13.42
N ARG A 26 -20.28 43.23 12.10
CA ARG A 26 -21.19 42.50 11.21
C ARG A 26 -20.45 41.95 9.99
N PHE A 27 -21.05 40.95 9.37
CA PHE A 27 -20.65 40.46 8.07
C PHE A 27 -21.84 40.05 7.21
N MET A 28 -21.63 40.07 5.89
CA MET A 28 -22.56 39.56 4.90
C MET A 28 -21.83 38.61 3.94
N VAL A 29 -22.39 37.42 3.73
CA VAL A 29 -21.82 36.38 2.85
C VAL A 29 -22.94 35.59 2.17
N SER A 30 -22.73 35.20 0.90
CA SER A 30 -23.59 34.23 0.21
C SER A 30 -23.00 32.84 0.31
N VAL A 31 -23.78 31.87 0.80
CA VAL A 31 -23.35 30.47 0.93
C VAL A 31 -24.44 29.55 0.39
N ASN A 32 -24.16 28.79 -0.66
CA ASN A 32 -25.11 27.93 -1.36
C ASN A 32 -26.38 28.68 -1.80
N GLY A 33 -26.24 29.94 -2.23
CA GLY A 33 -27.34 30.81 -2.64
C GLY A 33 -28.15 31.44 -1.50
N ASP A 34 -27.74 31.23 -0.24
CA ASP A 34 -28.36 31.82 0.94
C ASP A 34 -27.52 33.03 1.43
N ALA A 35 -28.13 34.21 1.52
CA ALA A 35 -27.46 35.42 1.99
C ALA A 35 -27.56 35.52 3.51
N ILE A 36 -26.41 35.41 4.17
CA ILE A 36 -26.28 35.46 5.62
C ILE A 36 -25.83 36.87 6.02
N ASP A 37 -26.60 37.54 6.90
CA ASP A 37 -26.24 38.79 7.59
C ASP A 37 -26.23 38.53 9.10
N ALA A 38 -25.07 38.68 9.74
CA ALA A 38 -24.90 38.35 11.14
C ALA A 38 -23.95 39.30 11.86
N GLY A 39 -24.20 39.49 13.16
CA GLY A 39 -23.32 40.23 14.07
C GLY A 39 -22.06 39.42 14.40
N ILE A 40 -20.92 40.12 14.54
CA ILE A 40 -19.66 39.59 15.05
C ILE A 40 -19.29 40.32 16.34
N SER A 41 -18.94 39.57 17.37
CA SER A 41 -18.31 40.10 18.58
C SER A 41 -17.03 39.31 18.90
N THR A 42 -16.14 39.88 19.71
CA THR A 42 -14.93 39.19 20.16
C THR A 42 -14.83 39.27 21.67
N ARG A 43 -14.65 38.13 22.35
CA ARG A 43 -14.48 38.03 23.80
C ARG A 43 -13.28 37.17 24.11
N SER A 44 -12.34 37.69 24.90
CA SER A 44 -11.11 36.98 25.29
C SER A 44 -10.32 36.40 24.10
N GLY A 45 -10.40 37.03 22.92
CA GLY A 45 -9.74 36.60 21.69
C GLY A 45 -10.55 35.62 20.81
N ASP A 46 -11.67 35.11 21.31
CA ASP A 46 -12.57 34.24 20.54
C ASP A 46 -13.70 35.03 19.87
N VAL A 47 -14.00 34.66 18.63
CA VAL A 47 -15.08 35.26 17.83
C VAL A 47 -16.42 34.60 18.17
N TYR A 48 -17.46 35.41 18.28
CA TYR A 48 -18.85 34.99 18.41
C TYR A 48 -19.69 35.57 17.28
N VAL A 49 -20.71 34.82 16.85
CA VAL A 49 -21.63 35.15 15.76
C VAL A 49 -23.06 35.21 16.30
N ASP A 50 -23.84 36.19 15.84
CA ASP A 50 -25.26 36.34 16.16
C ASP A 50 -26.10 36.58 14.89
N GLU A 51 -26.87 35.57 14.46
CA GLU A 51 -27.84 35.63 13.36
C GLU A 51 -29.25 36.06 13.83
N GLY A 52 -29.40 36.54 15.07
CA GLY A 52 -30.69 36.92 15.67
C GLY A 52 -31.36 35.83 16.51
N SER A 53 -30.74 34.65 16.61
CA SER A 53 -31.15 33.54 17.50
C SER A 53 -30.36 33.49 18.81
N GLY A 54 -29.46 34.46 19.02
CA GLY A 54 -28.56 34.53 20.16
C GLY A 54 -27.11 34.26 19.76
N GLU A 55 -26.21 34.78 20.58
CA GLU A 55 -24.78 34.75 20.33
C GLU A 55 -24.20 33.34 20.58
N GLU A 56 -23.47 32.79 19.60
CA GLU A 56 -22.76 31.53 19.73
C GLU A 56 -21.29 31.60 19.27
N PRO A 57 -20.40 30.71 19.76
CA PRO A 57 -19.02 30.70 19.32
C PRO A 57 -18.90 30.47 17.80
N ALA A 58 -18.07 31.25 17.12
CA ALA A 58 -17.92 31.20 15.67
C ALA A 58 -17.50 29.82 15.14
N SER A 59 -16.67 29.10 15.91
CA SER A 59 -16.30 27.72 15.60
C SER A 59 -17.55 26.84 15.54
N LYS A 60 -18.40 26.88 16.56
CA LYS A 60 -19.66 26.11 16.61
C LYS A 60 -20.59 26.49 15.46
N TRP A 61 -20.76 27.78 15.22
CA TRP A 61 -21.58 28.31 14.14
C TRP A 61 -21.14 27.78 12.76
N ILE A 62 -19.84 27.80 12.45
CA ILE A 62 -19.30 27.22 11.20
C ILE A 62 -19.69 25.74 11.08
N LEU A 63 -19.54 24.94 12.15
CA LEU A 63 -19.79 23.50 12.11
C LEU A 63 -21.27 23.16 11.90
N THR A 64 -22.18 23.92 12.51
CA THR A 64 -23.62 23.65 12.49
C THR A 64 -24.30 24.31 11.28
N ARG A 65 -24.01 25.58 11.03
CA ARG A 65 -24.69 26.41 10.02
C ARG A 65 -24.11 26.26 8.62
N LEU A 66 -22.79 26.38 8.48
CA LEU A 66 -22.12 26.36 7.17
C LEU A 66 -21.78 24.93 6.74
N ALA A 67 -20.99 24.23 7.55
CA ALA A 67 -20.48 22.90 7.23
C ALA A 67 -21.52 21.78 7.41
N ARG A 68 -22.59 22.03 8.17
CA ARG A 68 -23.67 21.07 8.47
C ARG A 68 -23.14 19.70 8.94
N LEU A 69 -22.13 19.70 9.81
CA LEU A 69 -21.50 18.46 10.30
C LEU A 69 -22.47 17.48 10.98
N PRO A 70 -23.51 17.89 11.72
CA PRO A 70 -24.50 16.95 12.26
C PRO A 70 -25.23 16.15 11.17
N LEU A 71 -25.46 16.76 10.00
CA LEU A 71 -26.02 16.07 8.83
C LEU A 71 -24.98 15.11 8.24
N LEU A 72 -23.73 15.54 8.08
CA LEU A 72 -22.65 14.67 7.60
C LEU A 72 -22.46 13.45 8.52
N ALA A 73 -22.48 13.61 9.83
CA ALA A 73 -22.41 12.52 10.80
C ALA A 73 -23.54 11.50 10.59
N SER A 74 -24.76 11.98 10.29
CA SER A 74 -25.90 11.11 9.99
C SER A 74 -25.71 10.37 8.65
N ARG A 75 -25.22 11.06 7.61
CA ARG A 75 -24.87 10.44 6.33
C ARG A 75 -23.78 9.38 6.46
N LEU A 76 -22.76 9.61 7.29
CA LEU A 76 -21.71 8.63 7.55
C LEU A 76 -22.31 7.36 8.19
N LEU A 77 -23.24 7.48 9.15
CA LEU A 77 -23.90 6.32 9.76
C LEU A 77 -24.84 5.58 8.80
N GLU A 78 -25.41 6.26 7.81
CA GLU A 78 -26.28 5.66 6.77
C GLU A 78 -25.45 4.96 5.68
N SER A 79 -24.39 5.60 5.20
CA SER A 79 -23.67 5.21 3.98
C SER A 79 -22.38 4.42 4.23
N VAL A 80 -21.72 4.58 5.39
CA VAL A 80 -20.54 3.78 5.71
C VAL A 80 -20.99 2.40 6.17
N PRO A 81 -20.56 1.30 5.51
CA PRO A 81 -21.00 -0.04 5.85
C PRO A 81 -20.58 -0.42 7.28
N SER A 82 -21.47 -1.10 8.01
CA SER A 82 -21.12 -1.74 9.28
C SER A 82 -20.50 -3.11 9.03
N THR A 83 -19.42 -3.41 9.75
CA THR A 83 -18.79 -4.73 9.72
C THR A 83 -19.47 -5.64 10.74
N ASN A 84 -20.24 -6.61 10.25
CA ASN A 84 -20.87 -7.60 11.13
C ASN A 84 -19.81 -8.40 11.91
N HIS A 85 -20.01 -8.49 13.22
CA HIS A 85 -19.08 -9.16 14.15
C HIS A 85 -17.65 -8.57 14.09
N PHE A 86 -17.51 -7.25 13.96
CA PHE A 86 -16.22 -6.59 13.90
C PHE A 86 -15.27 -7.02 15.04
N MET A 87 -14.01 -7.20 14.67
CA MET A 87 -12.89 -7.47 15.54
C MET A 87 -11.82 -6.43 15.29
N SER A 88 -11.40 -5.74 16.35
CA SER A 88 -10.26 -4.83 16.27
C SER A 88 -9.00 -5.66 16.04
N PRO A 89 -8.21 -5.39 14.99
CA PRO A 89 -6.96 -6.09 14.76
C PRO A 89 -5.91 -5.69 15.81
N SER A 90 -4.96 -6.59 16.10
CA SER A 90 -3.72 -6.18 16.76
C SER A 90 -2.95 -5.25 15.82
N GLY A 91 -2.12 -4.38 16.40
CA GLY A 91 -1.28 -3.48 15.61
C GLY A 91 0.00 -3.11 16.31
N ALA A 92 0.96 -2.59 15.55
CA ALA A 92 2.14 -1.91 16.06
C ALA A 92 2.06 -0.43 15.67
N PHE A 93 2.02 0.44 16.66
CA PHE A 93 1.88 1.88 16.47
C PHE A 93 3.21 2.59 16.72
N LEU A 94 3.67 3.27 15.69
CA LEU A 94 4.79 4.20 15.75
C LEU A 94 4.23 5.62 15.72
N SER A 95 4.36 6.34 16.83
CA SER A 95 3.92 7.73 16.94
C SER A 95 4.79 8.69 16.12
N THR A 96 4.33 9.94 15.97
CA THR A 96 5.21 11.03 15.51
C THR A 96 6.36 11.25 16.49
N LEU A 97 7.44 11.89 16.03
CA LEU A 97 8.60 12.16 16.88
C LEU A 97 8.28 13.12 18.04
N GLU A 98 7.34 14.04 17.83
CA GLU A 98 6.87 14.96 18.87
C GLU A 98 6.18 14.22 20.02
N ASN A 99 5.30 13.26 19.71
CA ASN A 99 4.55 12.51 20.71
C ASN A 99 5.27 11.28 21.27
N GLY A 100 6.28 10.76 20.56
CA GLY A 100 7.07 9.60 21.00
C GLY A 100 8.49 9.60 20.45
N PRO A 101 9.40 10.40 21.05
CA PRO A 101 10.75 10.61 20.56
C PRO A 101 11.61 9.33 20.58
N GLN A 102 11.24 8.34 21.41
CA GLN A 102 11.92 7.04 21.47
C GLN A 102 11.84 6.30 20.13
N GLY A 103 10.79 6.52 19.34
CA GLY A 103 10.65 5.90 18.02
C GLY A 103 10.54 4.37 18.04
N VAL A 104 10.13 3.79 19.17
CA VAL A 104 9.85 2.37 19.33
C VAL A 104 8.37 2.13 19.06
N PRO A 105 8.00 1.20 18.17
CA PRO A 105 6.59 0.85 17.95
C PRO A 105 5.97 0.24 19.21
N ALA A 106 4.84 0.76 19.65
CA ALA A 106 4.03 0.19 20.72
C ALA A 106 3.06 -0.85 20.15
N SER A 107 3.15 -2.10 20.61
CA SER A 107 2.17 -3.13 20.24
C SER A 107 0.85 -2.92 20.98
N THR A 108 -0.26 -3.19 20.29
CA THR A 108 -1.62 -3.17 20.83
C THR A 108 -2.42 -4.37 20.31
N ASP A 109 -3.38 -4.84 21.10
CA ASP A 109 -4.39 -5.80 20.65
C ASP A 109 -5.67 -5.12 20.14
N ASP A 110 -5.75 -3.79 20.26
CA ASP A 110 -6.88 -2.98 19.81
C ASP A 110 -6.37 -1.77 19.01
N ALA A 111 -6.19 -1.98 17.71
CA ALA A 111 -5.77 -0.92 16.80
C ALA A 111 -6.80 0.22 16.70
N LEU A 112 -8.11 -0.10 16.79
CA LEU A 112 -9.18 0.90 16.73
C LEU A 112 -9.10 1.89 17.90
N ALA A 113 -8.99 1.39 19.13
CA ALA A 113 -8.87 2.24 20.31
C ALA A 113 -7.58 3.07 20.28
N LEU A 114 -6.46 2.46 19.87
CA LEU A 114 -5.18 3.17 19.80
C LEU A 114 -5.18 4.25 18.71
N MET A 115 -5.78 3.98 17.55
CA MET A 115 -5.96 4.99 16.51
C MET A 115 -6.82 6.16 16.98
N GLN A 116 -7.95 5.88 17.63
CA GLN A 116 -8.83 6.93 18.15
C GLN A 116 -8.08 7.80 19.17
N LYS A 117 -7.28 7.18 20.05
CA LYS A 117 -6.42 7.87 21.01
C LYS A 117 -5.36 8.72 20.30
N ALA A 118 -4.63 8.16 19.33
CA ALA A 118 -3.56 8.85 18.61
C ALA A 118 -4.06 10.10 17.85
N ILE A 119 -5.23 10.03 17.21
CA ILE A 119 -5.83 11.16 16.49
C ILE A 119 -6.31 12.24 17.46
N ARG A 120 -6.77 11.85 18.66
CA ARG A 120 -7.21 12.78 19.71
C ARG A 120 -6.03 13.49 20.37
N GLU A 121 -4.92 12.79 20.58
CA GLU A 121 -3.69 13.28 21.22
C GLU A 121 -2.70 13.91 20.22
N ARG A 122 -3.17 14.27 19.03
CA ARG A 122 -2.35 14.93 18.00
C ARG A 122 -1.76 16.24 18.50
N SER A 123 -0.56 16.57 18.02
CA SER A 123 0.06 17.86 18.28
C SER A 123 -0.67 18.97 17.51
N PRO A 124 -0.96 20.13 18.13
CA PRO A 124 -1.51 21.29 17.43
C PRO A 124 -0.45 22.05 16.62
N LEU A 125 0.83 21.66 16.70
CA LEU A 125 1.97 22.38 16.12
C LEU A 125 2.46 21.79 14.80
N GLU A 126 1.94 20.64 14.40
CA GLU A 126 2.30 19.96 13.15
C GLU A 126 1.08 19.33 12.49
N THR A 127 1.11 19.21 11.17
CA THR A 127 0.20 18.33 10.44
C THR A 127 0.57 16.88 10.74
N MET A 128 -0.39 16.09 11.21
CA MET A 128 -0.19 14.66 11.41
C MET A 128 -0.63 13.87 10.17
N ALA A 129 0.31 13.15 9.56
CA ALA A 129 0.01 12.15 8.54
C ALA A 129 0.13 10.75 9.16
N LEU A 130 -1.00 10.07 9.35
CA LEU A 130 -1.06 8.74 9.93
C LEU A 130 -1.21 7.67 8.84
N TYR A 131 -0.17 6.87 8.64
CA TYR A 131 -0.22 5.73 7.74
C TYR A 131 -0.83 4.51 8.42
N ILE A 132 -1.77 3.85 7.76
CA ILE A 132 -2.24 2.51 8.13
C ILE A 132 -1.68 1.53 7.11
N THR A 133 -0.87 0.59 7.58
CA THR A 133 -0.17 -0.36 6.71
C THR A 133 -0.51 -1.79 7.08
N SER A 134 -0.78 -2.61 6.09
CA SER A 134 -0.99 -4.05 6.25
C SER A 134 -0.93 -4.74 4.90
N ASP A 135 -0.83 -6.06 4.89
CA ASP A 135 -1.10 -6.84 3.70
C ASP A 135 -2.59 -6.80 3.31
N ALA A 136 -2.91 -7.30 2.11
CA ALA A 136 -4.30 -7.49 1.69
C ALA A 136 -5.02 -8.45 2.66
N GLY A 137 -6.30 -8.21 2.93
CA GLY A 137 -7.11 -9.11 3.76
C GLY A 137 -6.99 -8.95 5.28
N GLU A 138 -6.15 -8.02 5.76
CA GLU A 138 -5.95 -7.79 7.20
C GLU A 138 -6.94 -6.80 7.84
N GLY A 139 -7.81 -6.16 7.04
CA GLY A 139 -8.94 -5.37 7.54
C GLY A 139 -8.76 -3.85 7.66
N LYS A 140 -7.87 -3.22 6.86
CA LYS A 140 -7.71 -1.73 6.82
C LYS A 140 -9.03 -1.00 6.61
N THR A 141 -9.74 -1.34 5.55
CA THR A 141 -11.04 -0.74 5.20
C THR A 141 -12.07 -0.96 6.30
N SER A 142 -12.13 -2.15 6.91
CA SER A 142 -13.01 -2.43 8.04
C SER A 142 -12.68 -1.58 9.26
N LEU A 143 -11.40 -1.41 9.58
CA LEU A 143 -10.93 -0.57 10.67
C LEU A 143 -11.30 0.91 10.46
N ILE A 144 -11.06 1.45 9.26
CA ILE A 144 -11.42 2.83 8.90
C ILE A 144 -12.94 3.03 9.00
N ASN A 145 -13.73 2.13 8.42
CA ASN A 145 -15.18 2.24 8.43
C ASN A 145 -15.76 2.17 9.85
N GLU A 146 -15.27 1.26 10.70
CA GLU A 146 -15.71 1.17 12.09
C GLU A 146 -15.29 2.38 12.92
N LEU A 147 -14.07 2.89 12.72
CA LEU A 147 -13.64 4.13 13.35
C LEU A 147 -14.52 5.31 12.92
N ALA A 148 -14.87 5.42 11.62
CA ALA A 148 -15.77 6.44 11.11
C ALA A 148 -17.16 6.37 11.74
N ARG A 149 -17.74 5.18 11.83
CA ARG A 149 -19.06 4.97 12.42
C ARG A 149 -19.06 5.24 13.91
N LYS A 150 -18.05 4.75 14.65
CA LYS A 150 -17.89 5.01 16.09
C LYS A 150 -17.77 6.52 16.33
N GLN A 151 -16.90 7.18 15.58
CA GLN A 151 -16.68 8.62 15.72
C GLN A 151 -17.92 9.45 15.35
N ALA A 152 -18.68 9.07 14.32
CA ALA A 152 -19.94 9.72 13.99
C ALA A 152 -21.02 9.54 15.08
N LYS A 153 -21.04 8.39 15.77
CA LYS A 153 -21.92 8.19 16.95
C LYS A 153 -21.47 9.08 18.11
N ASP A 154 -20.18 9.09 18.42
CA ASP A 154 -19.60 9.89 19.50
C ASP A 154 -19.85 11.39 19.27
N PHE A 155 -19.71 11.85 18.01
CA PHE A 155 -20.07 13.22 17.62
C PHE A 155 -21.54 13.55 17.86
N LYS A 156 -22.47 12.67 17.45
CA LYS A 156 -23.92 12.88 17.68
C LYS A 156 -24.30 12.84 19.17
N GLN A 157 -23.52 12.14 19.98
CA GLN A 157 -23.70 12.07 21.43
C GLN A 157 -22.98 13.22 22.17
N ASN A 158 -22.33 14.13 21.45
CA ASN A 158 -21.49 15.21 21.99
C ASN A 158 -20.35 14.72 22.90
N THR A 159 -19.89 13.48 22.72
CA THR A 159 -18.71 12.94 23.42
C THR A 159 -17.41 13.18 22.64
N SER A 160 -17.54 13.66 21.40
CA SER A 160 -16.43 14.12 20.56
C SER A 160 -16.86 15.26 19.64
N ASP A 161 -15.88 16.03 19.16
CA ASP A 161 -16.03 17.27 18.38
C ASP A 161 -15.53 17.16 16.93
N TRP A 162 -15.13 15.96 16.49
CA TRP A 162 -14.59 15.71 15.16
C TRP A 162 -15.26 14.51 14.48
N LEU A 163 -15.13 14.44 13.16
CA LEU A 163 -15.62 13.34 12.31
C LEU A 163 -14.48 12.75 11.50
N LEU A 164 -14.51 11.43 11.30
CA LEU A 164 -13.66 10.76 10.32
C LEU A 164 -14.44 10.52 9.04
N VAL A 165 -13.87 10.94 7.90
CA VAL A 165 -14.52 10.83 6.58
C VAL A 165 -13.69 9.88 5.71
N PRO A 166 -14.16 8.64 5.46
CA PRO A 166 -13.49 7.72 4.54
C PRO A 166 -13.57 8.23 3.09
N ILE A 167 -12.45 8.19 2.38
CA ILE A 167 -12.33 8.60 0.97
C ILE A 167 -11.71 7.43 0.20
N PRO A 168 -12.52 6.62 -0.50
CA PRO A 168 -12.00 5.48 -1.25
C PRO A 168 -11.25 5.98 -2.49
N LEU A 169 -10.04 5.49 -2.66
CA LEU A 169 -9.19 5.69 -3.84
C LEU A 169 -9.36 4.56 -4.87
N GLY A 170 -9.89 3.42 -4.41
CA GLY A 170 -10.26 2.22 -5.17
C GLY A 170 -10.86 2.43 -6.57
N GLY A 171 -10.22 1.91 -7.61
CA GLY A 171 -10.77 1.73 -8.95
C GLY A 171 -10.96 3.02 -9.77
N ARG A 172 -10.16 4.07 -9.50
CA ARG A 172 -10.21 5.35 -10.23
C ARG A 172 -8.85 5.69 -10.85
N HIS A 173 -8.82 5.87 -12.17
CA HIS A 173 -7.64 6.38 -12.88
C HIS A 173 -7.16 7.72 -12.29
N PHE A 174 -5.87 7.85 -12.00
CA PHE A 174 -5.17 9.06 -11.51
C PHE A 174 -6.05 10.33 -11.43
N LEU A 175 -6.49 10.67 -10.21
CA LEU A 175 -7.32 11.84 -9.92
C LEU A 175 -6.60 12.80 -8.97
N ARG A 176 -6.86 14.09 -9.15
CA ARG A 176 -6.52 15.11 -8.15
C ARG A 176 -7.35 14.89 -6.88
N PHE A 177 -6.77 15.14 -5.71
CA PHE A 177 -7.43 14.88 -4.42
C PHE A 177 -8.73 15.66 -4.23
N ASP A 178 -8.86 16.83 -4.86
CA ASP A 178 -10.09 17.62 -4.88
C ASP A 178 -11.25 16.86 -5.52
N ASP A 179 -11.06 16.33 -6.72
CA ASP A 179 -12.07 15.55 -7.45
C ASP A 179 -12.50 14.30 -6.68
N ILE A 180 -11.54 13.58 -6.08
CA ILE A 180 -11.85 12.37 -5.32
C ILE A 180 -12.65 12.72 -4.07
N THR A 181 -12.22 13.74 -3.33
CA THR A 181 -12.86 14.17 -2.08
C THR A 181 -14.28 14.65 -2.35
N VAL A 182 -14.46 15.53 -3.33
CA VAL A 182 -15.78 16.03 -3.72
C VAL A 182 -16.65 14.90 -4.27
N GLY A 183 -16.08 14.03 -5.11
CA GLY A 183 -16.79 12.87 -5.64
C GLY A 183 -17.23 11.88 -4.55
N ALA A 184 -16.45 11.69 -3.49
CA ALA A 184 -16.85 10.88 -2.34
C ALA A 184 -18.00 11.54 -1.56
N LEU A 185 -17.88 12.84 -1.25
CA LEU A 185 -18.93 13.61 -0.56
C LEU A 185 -20.26 13.59 -1.33
N GLN A 186 -20.23 13.85 -2.63
CA GLN A 186 -21.42 13.95 -3.46
C GLN A 186 -22.02 12.58 -3.80
N ASN A 187 -21.22 11.64 -4.32
CA ASN A 187 -21.75 10.39 -4.86
C ASN A 187 -22.00 9.34 -3.76
N ARG A 188 -21.08 9.21 -2.81
CA ARG A 188 -21.17 8.19 -1.75
C ARG A 188 -21.99 8.68 -0.57
N TYR A 189 -21.70 9.88 -0.08
CA TYR A 189 -22.35 10.42 1.13
C TYR A 189 -23.57 11.29 0.84
N ARG A 190 -23.86 11.59 -0.44
CA ARG A 190 -24.98 12.46 -0.85
C ARG A 190 -24.99 13.78 -0.08
N PHE A 191 -23.81 14.38 0.03
CA PHE A 191 -23.54 15.56 0.85
C PHE A 191 -22.95 16.69 -0.02
N PRO A 192 -23.80 17.54 -0.63
CA PRO A 192 -23.36 18.55 -1.60
C PRO A 192 -22.95 19.90 -0.96
N TYR A 193 -22.78 19.97 0.36
CA TYR A 193 -22.57 21.24 1.08
C TYR A 193 -21.09 21.60 1.32
N LEU A 194 -20.16 20.72 0.96
CA LEU A 194 -18.73 20.94 1.15
C LEU A 194 -17.99 20.83 -0.18
N TYR A 195 -17.37 21.94 -0.58
CA TYR A 195 -16.36 21.97 -1.63
C TYR A 195 -14.98 21.68 -1.03
N TYR A 196 -14.00 21.43 -1.89
CA TYR A 196 -12.67 21.01 -1.46
C TYR A 196 -11.97 22.02 -0.53
N ASN A 197 -12.04 23.32 -0.82
CA ASN A 197 -11.41 24.34 0.03
C ASN A 197 -12.06 24.43 1.42
N SER A 198 -13.39 24.37 1.51
CA SER A 198 -14.11 24.35 2.78
C SER A 198 -13.84 23.06 3.55
N PHE A 199 -13.71 21.93 2.84
CA PHE A 199 -13.29 20.66 3.43
C PHE A 199 -11.90 20.77 4.05
N LEU A 200 -10.90 21.29 3.32
CA LEU A 200 -9.55 21.50 3.85
C LEU A 200 -9.54 22.46 5.06
N ALA A 201 -10.35 23.51 5.06
CA ALA A 201 -10.48 24.40 6.21
C ALA A 201 -10.96 23.63 7.46
N LEU A 202 -11.92 22.72 7.32
CA LEU A 202 -12.39 21.86 8.41
C LEU A 202 -11.35 20.83 8.85
N VAL A 203 -10.48 20.37 7.94
CA VAL A 203 -9.32 19.53 8.30
C VAL A 203 -8.31 20.31 9.13
N LYS A 204 -7.99 21.56 8.74
CA LYS A 204 -7.10 22.45 9.50
C LYS A 204 -7.64 22.75 10.89
N MET A 205 -8.96 22.97 11.01
CA MET A 205 -9.65 23.13 12.29
C MET A 205 -9.65 21.85 13.14
N GLY A 206 -9.28 20.69 12.58
CA GLY A 206 -9.23 19.42 13.29
C GLY A 206 -10.60 18.80 13.61
N VAL A 207 -11.65 19.26 12.94
CA VAL A 207 -13.03 18.77 13.09
C VAL A 207 -13.39 17.72 12.02
N ILE A 208 -12.61 17.64 10.95
CA ILE A 208 -12.66 16.56 9.95
C ILE A 208 -11.28 15.91 9.86
N VAL A 209 -11.26 14.58 9.84
CA VAL A 209 -10.08 13.78 9.54
C VAL A 209 -10.38 12.93 8.29
N PRO A 210 -9.82 13.26 7.12
CA PRO A 210 -9.96 12.42 5.94
C PRO A 210 -9.16 11.13 6.11
N ALA A 211 -9.76 10.01 5.70
CA ALA A 211 -9.10 8.71 5.64
C ALA A 211 -9.09 8.19 4.20
N PHE A 212 -7.96 8.35 3.52
CA PHE A 212 -7.76 7.89 2.15
C PHE A 212 -7.46 6.39 2.15
N ASP A 213 -8.39 5.60 1.61
CA ASP A 213 -8.32 4.13 1.60
C ASP A 213 -8.01 3.59 0.20
N GLY A 214 -6.98 2.75 0.07
CA GLY A 214 -6.49 2.26 -1.22
C GLY A 214 -5.39 3.13 -1.86
N PHE A 215 -4.57 3.81 -1.05
CA PHE A 215 -3.51 4.69 -1.56
C PHE A 215 -2.46 3.96 -2.39
N GLU A 216 -2.30 2.63 -2.21
CA GLU A 216 -1.45 1.81 -3.06
C GLU A 216 -1.78 1.89 -4.55
N GLU A 217 -3.04 2.11 -4.93
CA GLU A 217 -3.49 2.10 -6.32
C GLU A 217 -2.92 3.30 -7.08
N MET A 218 -2.70 4.43 -6.38
CA MET A 218 -2.05 5.61 -6.95
C MET A 218 -0.61 5.32 -7.38
N PHE A 219 0.08 4.37 -6.74
CA PHE A 219 1.45 3.97 -7.11
C PHE A 219 1.52 2.95 -8.25
N VAL A 220 0.44 2.20 -8.48
CA VAL A 220 0.38 1.17 -9.54
C VAL A 220 0.08 1.81 -10.90
N GLU A 221 -0.69 2.90 -10.93
CA GLU A 221 -1.12 3.55 -12.17
C GLU A 221 -0.18 4.68 -12.65
N SER A 222 0.66 5.23 -11.78
CA SER A 222 1.55 6.36 -12.09
C SER A 222 3.02 6.01 -11.85
N SER A 223 3.93 6.75 -12.47
CA SER A 223 5.33 6.70 -12.04
C SER A 223 5.37 7.09 -10.55
N SER A 224 6.06 6.32 -9.72
CA SER A 224 6.01 6.41 -8.24
C SER A 224 6.22 7.83 -7.64
N GLY A 225 6.73 8.78 -8.43
CA GLY A 225 6.87 10.19 -8.05
C GLY A 225 5.56 11.01 -8.05
N GLU A 226 4.56 10.69 -8.87
CA GLU A 226 3.35 11.52 -8.99
C GLU A 226 2.44 11.40 -7.76
N ALA A 227 2.21 10.18 -7.25
CA ALA A 227 1.42 9.96 -6.03
C ALA A 227 2.03 10.67 -4.81
N LEU A 228 3.36 10.70 -4.71
CA LEU A 228 4.07 11.39 -3.63
C LEU A 228 4.00 12.90 -3.76
N SER A 229 4.12 13.42 -4.98
CA SER A 229 3.91 14.84 -5.25
C SER A 229 2.50 15.28 -4.86
N ALA A 230 1.47 14.50 -5.26
CA ALA A 230 0.09 14.77 -4.89
C ALA A 230 -0.12 14.75 -3.36
N MET A 231 0.49 13.78 -2.66
CA MET A 231 0.46 13.72 -1.20
C MET A 231 1.17 14.93 -0.57
N GLY A 232 2.32 15.33 -1.12
CA GLY A 232 3.05 16.51 -0.67
C GLY A 232 2.25 17.81 -0.85
N ILE A 233 1.54 17.95 -1.97
CA ILE A 233 0.62 19.09 -2.21
C ILE A 233 -0.52 19.08 -1.19
N LEU A 234 -1.15 17.92 -0.94
CA LEU A 234 -2.23 17.79 0.04
C LEU A 234 -1.75 18.17 1.44
N VAL A 235 -0.64 17.59 1.90
CA VAL A 235 -0.07 17.87 3.22
C VAL A 235 0.36 19.35 3.32
N GLY A 236 1.01 19.88 2.29
CA GLY A 236 1.38 21.29 2.23
C GLY A 236 0.17 22.22 2.29
N SER A 237 -0.95 21.85 1.66
CA SER A 237 -2.19 22.62 1.72
C SER A 237 -2.76 22.75 3.13
N LEU A 238 -2.42 21.84 4.05
CA LEU A 238 -2.84 21.86 5.44
C LEU A 238 -2.05 22.84 6.31
N ASP A 239 -0.95 23.41 5.80
CA ASP A 239 -0.21 24.50 6.42
C ASP A 239 0.16 24.24 7.89
N SER A 240 0.77 23.07 8.14
CA SER A 240 1.21 22.62 9.47
C SER A 240 0.09 22.37 10.50
N CYS A 241 -1.17 22.27 10.05
CA CYS A 241 -2.33 21.97 10.89
C CYS A 241 -3.05 20.67 10.45
N GLY A 242 -3.95 20.18 11.29
CA GLY A 242 -4.87 19.09 10.92
C GLY A 242 -4.27 17.69 10.92
N THR A 243 -5.08 16.71 10.52
CA THR A 243 -4.69 15.29 10.50
C THR A 243 -5.28 14.59 9.30
N ILE A 244 -4.48 13.74 8.67
CA ILE A 244 -4.92 12.88 7.56
C ILE A 244 -4.53 11.44 7.85
N ILE A 245 -5.33 10.51 7.36
CA ILE A 245 -5.07 9.07 7.43
C ILE A 245 -4.89 8.55 6.02
N VAL A 246 -3.87 7.73 5.82
CA VAL A 246 -3.57 7.11 4.53
C VAL A 246 -3.40 5.61 4.72
N ALA A 247 -4.30 4.81 4.15
CA ALA A 247 -4.19 3.36 4.16
C ALA A 247 -3.51 2.85 2.88
N ALA A 248 -2.45 2.06 3.07
CA ALA A 248 -1.63 1.49 1.99
C ALA A 248 -1.20 0.05 2.29
N ARG A 249 -0.69 -0.69 1.28
CA ARG A 249 -0.04 -1.98 1.54
C ARG A 249 1.31 -1.79 2.22
N LYS A 250 1.67 -2.74 3.09
CA LYS A 250 2.93 -2.76 3.85
C LYS A 250 4.16 -2.59 2.94
N ALA A 251 4.21 -3.33 1.83
CA ALA A 251 5.30 -3.27 0.85
C ALA A 251 5.58 -1.87 0.28
N TYR A 252 4.59 -0.98 0.20
CA TYR A 252 4.80 0.39 -0.32
C TYR A 252 5.41 1.33 0.71
N PHE A 253 5.25 1.04 2.00
CA PHE A 253 5.80 1.83 3.08
C PHE A 253 7.14 1.28 3.58
N GLU A 254 7.38 -0.02 3.44
CA GLU A 254 8.65 -0.70 3.78
C GLU A 254 9.80 -0.41 2.81
N PHE A 255 9.64 0.55 1.91
CA PHE A 255 10.77 1.06 1.15
C PHE A 255 11.62 1.98 2.05
N GLU A 256 12.62 1.36 2.68
CA GLU A 256 13.88 1.97 3.12
C GLU A 256 14.69 2.59 1.95
N ASN A 257 14.04 2.89 0.82
CA ASN A 257 14.63 3.75 -0.21
C ASN A 257 14.57 5.19 0.30
N LEU A 258 15.66 5.60 0.96
CA LEU A 258 15.95 6.98 1.36
C LEU A 258 15.54 7.99 0.28
N GLY A 259 15.72 7.66 -1.01
CA GLY A 259 15.36 8.53 -2.14
C GLY A 259 13.86 8.82 -2.30
N ILE A 260 12.96 7.86 -2.05
CA ILE A 260 11.51 8.02 -2.21
C ILE A 260 10.93 8.83 -1.05
N GLN A 261 11.33 8.51 0.18
CA GLN A 261 10.92 9.25 1.37
C GLN A 261 11.52 10.66 1.40
N ALA A 262 12.74 10.84 0.90
CA ALA A 262 13.35 12.15 0.74
C ALA A 262 12.54 13.05 -0.21
N LYS A 263 12.01 12.54 -1.34
CA LYS A 263 11.16 13.35 -2.25
C LYS A 263 9.93 13.92 -1.54
N LEU A 264 9.26 13.09 -0.73
CA LEU A 264 8.09 13.54 0.04
C LEU A 264 8.52 14.60 1.08
N SER A 265 9.57 14.32 1.87
CA SER A 265 10.10 15.25 2.87
C SER A 265 10.51 16.58 2.25
N ASP A 266 11.16 16.55 1.08
CA ASP A 266 11.58 17.73 0.33
C ASP A 266 10.38 18.56 -0.18
N THR A 267 9.30 17.90 -0.63
CA THR A 267 8.09 18.58 -1.10
C THR A 267 7.38 19.32 0.04
N VAL A 268 7.42 18.78 1.27
CA VAL A 268 6.76 19.38 2.44
C VAL A 268 7.70 20.12 3.40
N ARG A 269 8.99 20.27 3.04
CA ARG A 269 10.05 20.80 3.92
C ARG A 269 9.74 22.15 4.57
N THR A 270 8.96 22.99 3.89
CA THR A 270 8.58 24.32 4.40
C THR A 270 7.50 24.30 5.48
N HIS A 271 6.86 23.15 5.72
CA HIS A 271 5.76 22.96 6.67
C HIS A 271 6.18 22.01 7.79
N LEU A 272 5.55 22.10 8.97
CA LEU A 272 5.77 21.19 10.09
C LEU A 272 4.85 19.98 9.96
N VAL A 273 5.44 18.82 9.68
CA VAL A 273 4.70 17.58 9.42
C VAL A 273 5.30 16.46 10.23
N GLY A 274 4.46 15.72 10.95
CA GLY A 274 4.82 14.52 11.67
C GLY A 274 4.20 13.27 11.03
N PHE A 275 5.02 12.24 10.81
CA PHE A 275 4.56 10.98 10.24
C PHE A 275 4.42 9.91 11.33
N GLY A 276 3.20 9.37 11.47
CA GLY A 276 2.88 8.23 12.31
C GLY A 276 2.57 6.99 11.46
N LYS A 277 2.76 5.79 12.02
CA LYS A 277 2.45 4.52 11.35
C LYS A 277 1.68 3.60 12.31
N MET A 278 0.53 3.12 11.87
CA MET A 278 -0.19 1.99 12.43
C MET A 278 0.00 0.79 11.50
N GLU A 279 0.76 -0.20 11.92
CA GLU A 279 0.90 -1.46 11.20
C GLU A 279 -0.10 -2.47 11.76
N LEU A 280 -1.05 -2.92 10.94
CA LEU A 280 -1.98 -3.96 11.36
C LEU A 280 -1.29 -5.31 11.27
N LEU A 281 -1.36 -6.05 12.37
CA LEU A 281 -0.81 -7.38 12.48
C LEU A 281 -1.89 -8.42 12.18
N ARG A 282 -1.44 -9.59 11.73
CA ARG A 282 -2.32 -10.74 11.55
C ARG A 282 -3.04 -11.08 12.86
N TRP A 283 -4.22 -11.65 12.74
CA TRP A 283 -4.98 -12.15 13.88
C TRP A 283 -4.18 -13.22 14.63
N LYS A 284 -4.31 -13.17 15.94
CA LYS A 284 -3.86 -14.23 16.84
C LYS A 284 -5.07 -15.07 17.27
N GLU A 285 -4.79 -16.14 18.00
CA GLU A 285 -5.79 -17.03 18.60
C GLU A 285 -6.94 -16.26 19.27
N ARG A 286 -6.62 -15.20 20.02
CA ARG A 286 -7.61 -14.39 20.73
C ARG A 286 -8.66 -13.79 19.78
N GLN A 287 -8.22 -13.13 18.70
CA GLN A 287 -9.15 -12.52 17.74
C GLN A 287 -9.99 -13.58 17.03
N PHE A 288 -9.38 -14.69 16.66
CA PHE A 288 -10.08 -15.81 16.03
C PHE A 288 -11.22 -16.35 16.92
N ILE A 289 -10.90 -16.64 18.18
CA ILE A 289 -11.87 -17.17 19.16
C ILE A 289 -12.97 -16.15 19.44
N GLU A 290 -12.64 -14.88 19.64
CA GLU A 290 -13.64 -13.83 19.89
C GLU A 290 -14.57 -13.65 18.69
N TYR A 291 -14.03 -13.68 17.47
CA TYR A 291 -14.81 -13.63 16.25
C TYR A 291 -15.78 -14.81 16.14
N GLY A 292 -15.30 -16.03 16.35
CA GLY A 292 -16.15 -17.23 16.31
C GLY A 292 -17.24 -17.22 17.39
N LYS A 293 -16.94 -16.72 18.60
CA LYS A 293 -17.95 -16.48 19.65
C LYS A 293 -19.02 -15.49 19.21
N LYS A 294 -18.62 -14.35 18.63
CA LYS A 294 -19.55 -13.34 18.09
C LYS A 294 -20.45 -13.92 17.00
N ARG A 295 -19.94 -14.87 16.21
CA ARG A 295 -20.70 -15.59 15.19
C ARG A 295 -21.58 -16.73 15.72
N GLY A 296 -21.51 -17.05 17.02
CA GLY A 296 -22.28 -18.14 17.63
C GLY A 296 -21.75 -19.55 17.31
N VAL A 297 -20.47 -19.68 16.93
CA VAL A 297 -19.85 -21.00 16.69
C VAL A 297 -19.68 -21.75 18.01
N GLN A 298 -20.25 -22.95 18.11
CA GLN A 298 -20.07 -23.81 19.28
C GLN A 298 -18.66 -24.41 19.33
N ASP A 299 -18.10 -24.57 20.53
CA ASP A 299 -16.74 -25.07 20.77
C ASP A 299 -15.65 -24.45 19.88
N ILE A 300 -15.66 -23.12 19.73
CA ILE A 300 -14.66 -22.42 18.91
C ILE A 300 -13.22 -22.64 19.37
N ASN A 301 -12.99 -22.88 20.67
CA ASN A 301 -11.65 -23.17 21.19
C ASN A 301 -11.17 -24.55 20.70
N GLY A 302 -12.04 -25.57 20.78
CA GLY A 302 -11.77 -26.88 20.21
C GLY A 302 -11.58 -26.83 18.70
N PHE A 303 -12.39 -26.01 18.00
CA PHE A 303 -12.23 -25.75 16.57
C PHE A 303 -10.84 -25.17 16.25
N TYR A 304 -10.46 -24.05 16.89
CA TYR A 304 -9.17 -23.41 16.67
C TYR A 304 -8.02 -24.40 16.91
N LYS A 305 -8.07 -25.13 18.03
CA LYS A 305 -7.06 -26.13 18.37
C LYS A 305 -6.90 -27.18 17.27
N ARG A 306 -7.99 -27.80 16.82
CA ARG A 306 -7.96 -28.81 15.75
C ARG A 306 -7.37 -28.29 14.44
N VAL A 307 -7.70 -27.05 14.06
CA VAL A 307 -7.17 -26.44 12.83
C VAL A 307 -5.68 -26.11 13.01
N SER A 308 -5.29 -25.53 14.15
CA SER A 308 -3.91 -25.14 14.44
C SER A 308 -2.96 -26.33 14.57
N GLU A 309 -3.43 -27.46 15.12
CA GLU A 309 -2.66 -28.71 15.22
C GLU A 309 -2.34 -29.32 13.85
N ARG A 310 -3.21 -29.10 12.84
CA ARG A 310 -3.01 -29.63 11.49
C ARG A 310 -2.30 -28.66 10.54
N LEU A 311 -2.57 -27.35 10.65
CA LEU A 311 -2.09 -26.35 9.69
C LEU A 311 -1.00 -25.40 10.24
N SER A 312 -0.68 -25.47 11.55
CA SER A 312 0.07 -24.46 12.33
C SER A 312 -0.75 -23.25 12.77
N SER A 313 -0.40 -22.67 13.93
CA SER A 313 -1.02 -21.45 14.48
C SER A 313 -0.79 -20.21 13.63
N GLU A 314 0.28 -20.19 12.82
CA GLU A 314 0.63 -19.06 11.96
C GLU A 314 -0.05 -19.12 10.58
N HIS A 315 -0.83 -20.17 10.31
CA HIS A 315 -1.41 -20.41 9.00
C HIS A 315 -2.36 -19.27 8.57
N PRO A 316 -2.31 -18.80 7.30
CA PRO A 316 -3.17 -17.72 6.79
C PRO A 316 -4.67 -17.90 7.05
N LEU A 317 -5.18 -19.13 7.05
CA LEU A 317 -6.60 -19.44 7.34
C LEU A 317 -7.01 -19.16 8.81
N LEU A 318 -6.04 -19.08 9.73
CA LEU A 318 -6.25 -18.75 11.14
C LEU A 318 -5.91 -17.29 11.46
N THR A 319 -5.04 -16.68 10.66
CA THR A 319 -4.42 -15.40 10.98
C THR A 319 -4.92 -14.26 10.09
N ARG A 320 -5.46 -14.51 8.89
CA ARG A 320 -6.03 -13.45 8.02
C ARG A 320 -7.53 -13.33 8.20
N ALA A 321 -8.00 -12.14 8.54
CA ALA A 321 -9.41 -11.86 8.86
C ALA A 321 -10.40 -12.36 7.79
N VAL A 322 -10.11 -12.09 6.51
CA VAL A 322 -10.98 -12.51 5.40
C VAL A 322 -11.08 -14.04 5.27
N LEU A 323 -9.97 -14.75 5.49
CA LEU A 323 -9.93 -16.21 5.37
C LEU A 323 -10.58 -16.88 6.58
N VAL A 324 -10.39 -16.32 7.77
CA VAL A 324 -11.07 -16.77 9.00
C VAL A 324 -12.58 -16.66 8.85
N LYS A 325 -13.09 -15.54 8.31
CA LYS A 325 -14.53 -15.36 8.02
C LYS A 325 -15.06 -16.51 7.16
N ARG A 326 -14.36 -16.82 6.07
CA ARG A 326 -14.76 -17.87 5.12
C ARG A 326 -14.56 -19.28 5.67
N LEU A 327 -13.50 -19.53 6.44
CA LEU A 327 -13.27 -20.81 7.11
C LEU A 327 -14.42 -21.13 8.06
N LEU A 328 -14.87 -20.15 8.85
CA LEU A 328 -16.02 -20.33 9.74
C LEU A 328 -17.34 -20.49 8.97
N ASP A 329 -17.50 -19.86 7.80
CA ASP A 329 -18.66 -20.11 6.93
C ASP A 329 -18.73 -21.57 6.47
N VAL A 330 -17.59 -22.17 6.12
CA VAL A 330 -17.48 -23.57 5.68
C VAL A 330 -17.65 -24.54 6.86
N ALA A 331 -17.06 -24.22 8.01
CA ALA A 331 -17.16 -25.01 9.23
C ALA A 331 -18.59 -25.18 9.75
N LEU A 332 -19.44 -24.16 9.55
CA LEU A 332 -20.84 -24.19 9.98
C LEU A 332 -21.72 -25.09 9.08
N SER A 333 -21.24 -25.52 7.92
CA SER A 333 -22.04 -26.28 6.94
C SER A 333 -21.54 -27.69 6.59
N HIS A 334 -20.30 -28.10 6.94
CA HIS A 334 -19.71 -29.38 6.50
C HIS A 334 -18.87 -30.11 7.57
N SER A 335 -18.42 -31.33 7.22
CA SER A 335 -17.37 -32.09 7.92
C SER A 335 -16.03 -31.37 7.78
N LEU A 336 -15.64 -30.64 8.83
CA LEU A 336 -14.36 -29.94 8.93
C LEU A 336 -13.14 -30.87 8.70
N ASP A 337 -13.27 -32.15 9.07
CA ASP A 337 -12.15 -33.09 9.10
C ASP A 337 -11.62 -33.41 7.71
N ASP A 338 -12.48 -33.48 6.69
CA ASP A 338 -12.08 -33.78 5.31
C ASP A 338 -11.40 -32.58 4.65
N LEU A 339 -11.94 -31.37 4.88
CA LEU A 339 -11.34 -30.12 4.44
C LEU A 339 -9.93 -29.94 5.00
N LEU A 340 -9.75 -30.16 6.31
CA LEU A 340 -8.45 -29.99 6.95
C LEU A 340 -7.39 -30.98 6.43
N LYS A 341 -7.79 -32.22 6.14
CA LYS A 341 -6.88 -33.20 5.51
C LYS A 341 -6.43 -32.75 4.13
N GLN A 342 -7.34 -32.23 3.31
CA GLN A 342 -7.00 -31.72 1.98
C GLN A 342 -6.06 -30.50 2.06
N LEU A 343 -6.33 -29.58 3.00
CA LEU A 343 -5.52 -28.38 3.20
C LEU A 343 -4.10 -28.72 3.67
N GLU A 344 -3.95 -29.65 4.61
CA GLU A 344 -2.64 -30.09 5.11
C GLU A 344 -1.78 -30.70 3.98
N GLN A 345 -2.40 -31.50 3.11
CA GLN A 345 -1.71 -32.12 1.97
C GLN A 345 -1.35 -31.12 0.85
N SER A 346 -2.03 -29.98 0.79
CA SER A 346 -1.91 -29.03 -0.33
C SER A 346 -0.73 -28.05 -0.24
N GLY A 347 -0.09 -27.92 0.95
CA GLY A 347 1.07 -27.05 1.14
C GLY A 347 0.81 -25.61 0.65
N THR A 348 1.61 -25.13 -0.31
CA THR A 348 1.50 -23.77 -0.87
C THR A 348 0.25 -23.54 -1.73
N ASP A 349 -0.44 -24.61 -2.16
CA ASP A 349 -1.66 -24.53 -2.99
C ASP A 349 -2.96 -24.51 -2.15
N PHE A 350 -2.85 -24.36 -0.83
CA PHE A 350 -3.99 -24.36 0.09
C PHE A 350 -5.11 -23.39 -0.30
N PHE A 351 -4.75 -22.24 -0.87
CA PHE A 351 -5.74 -21.23 -1.25
C PHE A 351 -6.63 -21.73 -2.41
N SER A 352 -6.06 -22.43 -3.40
CA SER A 352 -6.81 -23.03 -4.50
C SER A 352 -7.76 -24.11 -4.00
N VAL A 353 -7.28 -25.00 -3.12
CA VAL A 353 -8.10 -26.02 -2.46
C VAL A 353 -9.23 -25.40 -1.67
N PHE A 354 -8.95 -24.34 -0.91
CA PHE A 354 -9.95 -23.62 -0.13
C PHE A 354 -11.03 -22.98 -1.01
N VAL A 355 -10.64 -22.29 -2.09
CA VAL A 355 -11.58 -21.67 -3.05
C VAL A 355 -12.42 -22.72 -3.76
N ARG A 356 -11.81 -23.83 -4.20
CA ARG A 356 -12.52 -24.94 -4.85
C ARG A 356 -13.58 -25.56 -3.95
N ASN A 357 -13.30 -25.71 -2.65
CA ASN A 357 -14.29 -26.18 -1.67
C ASN A 357 -15.50 -25.22 -1.54
N ILE A 358 -15.28 -23.90 -1.61
CA ILE A 358 -16.39 -22.92 -1.63
C ILE A 358 -17.23 -23.09 -2.91
N ILE A 359 -16.58 -23.31 -4.04
CA ILE A 359 -17.25 -23.48 -5.35
C ILE A 359 -17.99 -24.82 -5.44
N GLU A 360 -17.42 -25.91 -4.93
CA GLU A 360 -18.06 -27.23 -4.90
C GLU A 360 -19.43 -27.16 -4.25
N ARG A 361 -19.53 -26.42 -3.14
CA ARG A 361 -20.81 -26.15 -2.49
C ARG A 361 -21.76 -25.37 -3.38
N GLU A 362 -21.28 -24.27 -3.96
CA GLU A 362 -22.10 -23.42 -4.83
C GLU A 362 -22.66 -24.21 -6.02
N ALA A 363 -21.83 -25.05 -6.65
CA ALA A 363 -22.18 -25.91 -7.77
C ALA A 363 -23.19 -26.98 -7.40
N ASN A 364 -22.96 -27.71 -6.30
CA ASN A 364 -23.73 -28.91 -5.97
C ASN A 364 -24.99 -28.63 -5.15
N GLU A 365 -25.07 -27.51 -4.42
CA GLU A 365 -26.21 -27.20 -3.56
C GLU A 365 -27.11 -26.09 -4.12
N LYS A 366 -26.50 -25.06 -4.72
CA LYS A 366 -27.24 -23.85 -5.15
C LYS A 366 -27.44 -23.77 -6.66
N TRP A 367 -26.46 -24.20 -7.46
CA TRP A 367 -26.47 -24.11 -8.92
C TRP A 367 -26.90 -25.43 -9.56
N ILE A 368 -27.99 -26.01 -9.06
CA ILE A 368 -28.58 -27.22 -9.61
C ILE A 368 -29.81 -26.94 -10.48
N ASP A 369 -29.93 -27.69 -11.57
CA ASP A 369 -31.15 -27.80 -12.36
C ASP A 369 -32.11 -28.77 -11.68
N ARG A 370 -33.35 -28.35 -11.46
CA ARG A 370 -34.43 -29.15 -10.86
C ARG A 370 -35.58 -29.38 -11.82
N SER A 371 -35.42 -29.03 -13.10
CA SER A 371 -36.49 -29.05 -14.10
C SER A 371 -36.60 -30.37 -14.88
N GLY A 372 -35.66 -31.30 -14.74
CA GLY A 372 -35.68 -32.61 -15.40
C GLY A 372 -36.41 -33.72 -14.63
N GLU A 373 -36.77 -34.81 -15.33
CA GLU A 373 -37.41 -36.03 -14.77
C GLU A 373 -36.55 -36.80 -13.74
N GLN A 374 -35.29 -36.40 -13.53
CA GLN A 374 -34.40 -37.01 -12.57
C GLN A 374 -34.65 -36.41 -11.17
N GLN A 375 -34.97 -37.27 -10.20
CA GLN A 375 -35.21 -36.87 -8.79
C GLN A 375 -33.98 -36.28 -8.07
N ILE A 376 -32.81 -36.26 -8.73
CA ILE A 376 -31.55 -35.73 -8.22
C ILE A 376 -31.18 -34.53 -9.09
N GLY A 377 -31.08 -33.34 -8.50
CA GLY A 377 -30.75 -32.13 -9.23
C GLY A 377 -29.32 -32.17 -9.80
N THR A 378 -29.17 -31.85 -11.08
CA THR A 378 -27.88 -31.90 -11.77
C THR A 378 -27.21 -30.53 -11.73
N PRO A 379 -25.91 -30.42 -11.38
CA PRO A 379 -25.20 -29.14 -11.41
C PRO A 379 -25.23 -28.50 -12.80
N LEU A 380 -25.53 -27.20 -12.84
CA LEU A 380 -25.54 -26.39 -14.08
C LEU A 380 -24.12 -26.28 -14.68
N LEU A 381 -23.13 -26.21 -13.80
CA LEU A 381 -21.71 -26.10 -14.12
C LEU A 381 -20.90 -27.03 -13.22
N THR A 382 -19.86 -27.64 -13.79
CA THR A 382 -18.83 -28.30 -12.99
C THR A 382 -18.03 -27.29 -12.17
N VAL A 383 -17.25 -27.77 -11.20
CA VAL A 383 -16.36 -26.91 -10.38
C VAL A 383 -15.34 -26.17 -11.25
N ASN A 384 -14.78 -26.85 -12.25
CA ASN A 384 -13.80 -26.24 -13.16
C ASN A 384 -14.47 -25.18 -14.05
N GLU A 385 -15.67 -25.45 -14.56
CA GLU A 385 -16.45 -24.49 -15.34
C GLU A 385 -16.84 -23.24 -14.52
N HIS A 386 -17.17 -23.41 -13.23
CA HIS A 386 -17.37 -22.27 -12.32
C HIS A 386 -16.09 -21.44 -12.13
N CYS A 387 -14.95 -22.11 -11.91
CA CYS A 387 -13.66 -21.42 -11.80
C CYS A 387 -13.33 -20.64 -13.07
N GLU A 388 -13.61 -21.23 -14.24
CA GLU A 388 -13.38 -20.58 -15.53
C GLU A 388 -14.27 -19.35 -15.73
N LEU A 389 -15.56 -19.43 -15.40
CA LEU A 389 -16.47 -18.29 -15.45
C LEU A 389 -15.99 -17.14 -14.53
N LEU A 390 -15.60 -17.45 -13.29
CA LEU A 390 -15.07 -16.45 -12.36
C LEU A 390 -13.73 -15.86 -12.84
N SER A 391 -12.89 -16.66 -13.50
CA SER A 391 -11.65 -16.20 -14.13
C SER A 391 -11.91 -15.25 -15.29
N GLN A 392 -12.93 -15.51 -16.12
CA GLN A 392 -13.34 -14.60 -17.19
C GLN A 392 -13.89 -13.27 -16.64
N ILE A 393 -14.61 -13.30 -15.52
CA ILE A 393 -15.06 -12.07 -14.83
C ILE A 393 -13.86 -11.26 -14.33
N ALA A 394 -12.89 -11.91 -13.68
CA ALA A 394 -11.67 -11.25 -13.19
C ALA A 394 -10.81 -10.67 -14.34
N LEU A 395 -10.69 -11.40 -15.46
CA LEU A 395 -10.04 -10.91 -16.67
C LEU A 395 -10.76 -9.70 -17.27
N SER A 396 -12.09 -9.72 -17.35
CA SER A 396 -12.88 -8.59 -17.86
C SER A 396 -12.72 -7.33 -17.00
N MET A 397 -12.69 -7.49 -15.67
CA MET A 397 -12.35 -6.42 -14.72
C MET A 397 -10.95 -5.85 -14.98
N TRP A 398 -9.95 -6.72 -15.14
CA TRP A 398 -8.56 -6.34 -15.43
C TRP A 398 -8.40 -5.61 -16.77
N GLU A 399 -9.02 -6.12 -17.83
CA GLU A 399 -8.99 -5.53 -19.17
C GLU A 399 -9.62 -4.14 -19.21
N SER A 400 -10.68 -3.95 -18.41
CA SER A 400 -11.40 -2.69 -18.25
C SER A 400 -10.77 -1.76 -17.20
N ARG A 401 -9.71 -2.21 -16.50
CA ARG A 401 -9.05 -1.51 -15.39
C ARG A 401 -10.00 -1.01 -14.30
N ILE A 402 -10.95 -1.85 -13.92
CA ILE A 402 -11.93 -1.58 -12.86
C ILE A 402 -12.04 -2.79 -11.94
N ASP A 403 -12.27 -2.57 -10.66
CA ASP A 403 -12.37 -3.66 -9.67
C ASP A 403 -13.80 -4.19 -9.50
N TYR A 404 -14.75 -3.64 -10.25
CA TYR A 404 -16.15 -4.05 -10.32
C TYR A 404 -16.57 -4.31 -11.77
N ILE A 405 -17.67 -5.03 -11.96
CA ILE A 405 -18.27 -5.28 -13.27
C ILE A 405 -19.74 -4.85 -13.25
N LYS A 406 -20.13 -4.02 -14.22
CA LYS A 406 -21.53 -3.61 -14.39
C LYS A 406 -22.37 -4.80 -14.87
N ARG A 407 -23.66 -4.77 -14.53
CA ARG A 407 -24.61 -5.82 -14.91
C ARG A 407 -24.58 -6.22 -16.39
N GLU A 408 -24.54 -5.25 -17.30
CA GLU A 408 -24.50 -5.50 -18.74
C GLU A 408 -23.25 -6.30 -19.15
N ASN A 409 -22.08 -5.92 -18.63
CA ASN A 409 -20.82 -6.61 -18.90
C ASN A 409 -20.80 -8.01 -18.27
N LEU A 410 -21.39 -8.18 -17.08
CA LEU A 410 -21.50 -9.49 -16.44
C LEU A 410 -22.38 -10.46 -17.25
N GLU A 411 -23.48 -9.95 -17.80
CA GLU A 411 -24.36 -10.72 -18.69
C GLU A 411 -23.62 -11.10 -19.97
N PHE A 412 -22.86 -10.17 -20.56
CA PHE A 412 -22.00 -10.45 -21.72
C PHE A 412 -20.95 -11.52 -21.44
N VAL A 413 -20.24 -11.46 -20.31
CA VAL A 413 -19.25 -12.50 -19.93
C VAL A 413 -19.93 -13.86 -19.75
N SER A 414 -21.12 -13.88 -19.14
CA SER A 414 -21.89 -15.13 -18.96
C SER A 414 -22.31 -15.75 -20.30
N ASP A 415 -22.65 -14.91 -21.28
CA ASP A 415 -23.02 -15.35 -22.64
C ASP A 415 -21.85 -15.89 -23.42
N TYR A 416 -20.75 -15.15 -23.40
CA TYR A 416 -19.52 -15.57 -24.02
C TYR A 416 -19.04 -16.91 -23.45
N PHE A 417 -19.08 -17.06 -22.13
CA PHE A 417 -18.78 -18.33 -21.46
C PHE A 417 -19.72 -19.45 -21.94
N GLY A 418 -21.02 -19.18 -21.99
CA GLY A 418 -22.03 -20.14 -22.46
C GLY A 418 -21.80 -20.60 -23.89
N GLU A 419 -21.41 -19.69 -24.78
CA GLU A 419 -21.08 -19.99 -26.18
C GLU A 419 -19.82 -20.86 -26.29
N VAL A 420 -18.73 -20.47 -25.60
CA VAL A 420 -17.45 -21.19 -25.61
C VAL A 420 -17.59 -22.61 -25.05
N THR A 421 -18.37 -22.75 -23.97
CA THR A 421 -18.63 -24.06 -23.32
C THR A 421 -19.81 -24.82 -23.92
N LYS A 422 -20.41 -24.31 -25.01
CA LYS A 422 -21.53 -24.93 -25.75
C LYS A 422 -22.73 -25.28 -24.85
N LYS A 423 -23.05 -24.43 -23.88
CA LYS A 423 -24.20 -24.60 -22.99
C LYS A 423 -25.50 -24.25 -23.72
N SER A 424 -26.61 -24.88 -23.33
CA SER A 424 -27.92 -24.56 -23.90
C SER A 424 -28.38 -23.16 -23.46
N VAL A 425 -29.21 -22.51 -24.28
CA VAL A 425 -29.78 -21.17 -23.98
C VAL A 425 -30.47 -21.15 -22.60
N TYR A 426 -31.15 -22.23 -22.24
CA TYR A 426 -31.79 -22.39 -20.93
C TYR A 426 -30.78 -22.36 -19.77
N ILE A 427 -29.67 -23.10 -19.89
CA ILE A 427 -28.62 -23.11 -18.87
C ILE A 427 -27.94 -21.74 -18.77
N VAL A 428 -27.66 -21.09 -19.91
CA VAL A 428 -27.05 -19.75 -19.93
C VAL A 428 -27.95 -18.73 -19.21
N GLN A 429 -29.26 -18.80 -19.39
CA GLN A 429 -30.20 -17.94 -18.66
C GLN A 429 -30.12 -18.20 -17.14
N GLN A 430 -30.08 -19.47 -16.71
CA GLN A 430 -29.93 -19.82 -15.30
C GLN A 430 -28.60 -19.31 -14.70
N ILE A 431 -27.52 -19.36 -15.47
CA ILE A 431 -26.21 -18.81 -15.08
C ILE A 431 -26.31 -17.30 -14.86
N ARG A 432 -26.89 -16.54 -15.80
CA ARG A 432 -27.05 -15.07 -15.68
C ARG A 432 -27.85 -14.66 -14.44
N GLU A 433 -28.87 -15.43 -14.08
CA GLU A 433 -29.71 -15.16 -12.92
C GLU A 433 -28.95 -15.44 -11.61
N ARG A 434 -28.23 -16.56 -11.54
CA ARG A 434 -27.56 -17.01 -10.31
C ARG A 434 -26.20 -16.37 -10.06
N ILE A 435 -25.45 -15.97 -11.10
CA ILE A 435 -24.11 -15.34 -10.96
C ILE A 435 -24.15 -14.07 -10.10
N ARG A 436 -25.27 -13.35 -10.09
CA ARG A 436 -25.46 -12.14 -9.29
C ARG A 436 -25.49 -12.39 -7.78
N GLY A 437 -25.85 -13.60 -7.36
CA GLY A 437 -25.92 -14.03 -5.96
C GLY A 437 -24.79 -14.99 -5.58
N HIS A 438 -23.75 -15.09 -6.40
CA HIS A 438 -22.66 -16.03 -6.20
C HIS A 438 -21.91 -15.74 -4.88
N ALA A 439 -21.51 -16.78 -4.16
CA ALA A 439 -20.92 -16.66 -2.81
C ALA A 439 -19.65 -15.79 -2.72
N LEU A 440 -18.90 -15.67 -3.83
CA LEU A 440 -17.66 -14.88 -3.93
C LEU A 440 -17.86 -13.49 -4.54
N LEU A 441 -19.09 -13.11 -4.91
CA LEU A 441 -19.41 -11.82 -5.51
C LEU A 441 -20.35 -11.03 -4.59
N VAL A 442 -20.15 -9.72 -4.50
CA VAL A 442 -20.95 -8.81 -3.68
C VAL A 442 -21.34 -7.57 -4.49
N PRO A 443 -22.43 -6.87 -4.14
CA PRO A 443 -22.74 -5.58 -4.75
C PRO A 443 -21.61 -4.59 -4.52
N SER A 444 -21.19 -3.89 -5.58
CA SER A 444 -20.12 -2.90 -5.48
C SER A 444 -20.61 -1.64 -4.76
N ILE A 445 -19.77 -1.11 -3.88
CA ILE A 445 -20.01 0.18 -3.20
C ILE A 445 -19.66 1.35 -4.13
N ASN A 446 -18.79 1.11 -5.13
CA ASN A 446 -18.24 2.14 -6.00
C ASN A 446 -19.11 2.46 -7.21
N ALA A 447 -20.04 1.56 -7.60
CA ALA A 447 -20.92 1.76 -8.74
C ALA A 447 -22.31 1.13 -8.53
N THR A 448 -23.35 1.82 -9.00
CA THR A 448 -24.73 1.30 -8.97
C THR A 448 -24.91 0.15 -9.96
N HIS A 449 -25.68 -0.87 -9.56
CA HIS A 449 -25.92 -2.07 -10.38
C HIS A 449 -24.64 -2.77 -10.88
N ALA A 450 -23.56 -2.65 -10.11
CA ALA A 450 -22.32 -3.38 -10.34
C ALA A 450 -22.09 -4.40 -9.22
N ILE A 451 -21.30 -5.41 -9.54
CA ILE A 451 -20.81 -6.39 -8.58
C ILE A 451 -19.28 -6.44 -8.60
N GLU A 452 -18.68 -6.85 -7.49
CA GLU A 452 -17.25 -7.03 -7.33
C GLU A 452 -16.99 -8.33 -6.59
N PHE A 453 -15.74 -8.80 -6.56
CA PHE A 453 -15.39 -9.91 -5.69
C PHE A 453 -15.50 -9.50 -4.23
N ASP A 454 -15.99 -10.38 -3.35
CA ASP A 454 -16.07 -10.13 -1.89
C ASP A 454 -14.71 -9.72 -1.29
N HIS A 455 -13.62 -10.11 -1.95
CA HIS A 455 -12.28 -9.68 -1.59
C HIS A 455 -11.31 -9.70 -2.78
N ASP A 456 -10.35 -8.77 -2.76
CA ASP A 456 -9.33 -8.60 -3.81
C ASP A 456 -8.47 -9.86 -4.01
N GLU A 457 -7.99 -10.50 -2.94
CA GLU A 457 -8.18 -11.94 -2.71
C GLU A 457 -8.52 -12.83 -3.90
N PHE A 458 -9.82 -13.08 -4.00
CA PHE A 458 -10.41 -13.98 -4.96
C PHE A 458 -10.25 -13.41 -6.37
N ARG A 459 -10.38 -12.09 -6.55
CA ARG A 459 -10.19 -11.44 -7.84
C ARG A 459 -8.78 -11.70 -8.40
N LEU A 460 -7.74 -11.47 -7.60
CA LEU A 460 -6.35 -11.67 -7.99
C LEU A 460 -6.03 -13.15 -8.20
N PHE A 461 -6.61 -14.04 -7.38
CA PHE A 461 -6.53 -15.47 -7.60
C PHE A 461 -7.11 -15.86 -8.97
N PHE A 462 -8.36 -15.51 -9.25
CA PHE A 462 -9.02 -15.83 -10.53
C PHE A 462 -8.40 -15.10 -11.73
N LEU A 463 -7.81 -13.92 -11.53
CA LEU A 463 -7.01 -13.25 -12.56
C LEU A 463 -5.78 -14.09 -12.91
N GLY A 464 -5.05 -14.59 -11.91
CA GLY A 464 -3.91 -15.49 -12.12
C GLY A 464 -4.32 -16.81 -12.81
N GLU A 465 -5.39 -17.45 -12.33
CA GLU A 465 -5.97 -18.66 -12.96
C GLU A 465 -6.36 -18.40 -14.43
N GLY A 466 -7.01 -17.26 -14.70
CA GLY A 466 -7.46 -16.88 -16.03
C GLY A 466 -6.31 -16.66 -17.01
N ILE A 467 -5.27 -15.94 -16.60
CA ILE A 467 -4.08 -15.73 -17.43
C ILE A 467 -3.36 -17.08 -17.67
N ALA A 468 -3.30 -17.95 -16.66
CA ALA A 468 -2.71 -19.28 -16.81
C ALA A 468 -3.48 -20.09 -17.86
N HIS A 469 -4.81 -20.08 -17.80
CA HIS A 469 -5.67 -20.75 -18.78
C HIS A 469 -5.47 -20.21 -20.20
N GLN A 470 -5.29 -18.90 -20.37
CA GLN A 470 -5.00 -18.30 -21.68
C GLN A 470 -3.65 -18.77 -22.26
N ILE A 471 -2.67 -19.11 -21.43
CA ILE A 471 -1.34 -19.59 -21.85
C ILE A 471 -1.35 -21.06 -22.27
N LEU A 472 -2.17 -21.90 -21.64
CA LEU A 472 -2.17 -23.36 -21.85
C LEU A 472 -2.18 -23.83 -23.32
N PRO A 473 -2.84 -23.16 -24.28
CA PRO A 473 -2.80 -23.57 -25.68
C PRO A 473 -1.44 -23.42 -26.37
N LEU A 474 -0.52 -22.62 -25.81
CA LEU A 474 0.86 -22.39 -26.29
C LEU A 474 0.97 -22.14 -27.81
N ASN A 475 0.06 -21.32 -28.36
CA ASN A 475 0.00 -21.00 -29.79
C ASN A 475 -0.04 -19.47 -30.03
N ASP A 476 0.07 -19.04 -31.29
CA ASP A 476 0.16 -17.60 -31.62
C ASP A 476 -1.12 -16.82 -31.27
N ARG A 477 -2.28 -17.48 -31.28
CA ARG A 477 -3.53 -16.87 -30.80
C ARG A 477 -3.44 -16.60 -29.30
N ALA A 478 -2.97 -17.58 -28.52
CA ALA A 478 -2.73 -17.40 -27.09
C ALA A 478 -1.74 -16.26 -26.82
N LYS A 479 -0.66 -16.14 -27.61
CA LYS A 479 0.30 -15.03 -27.47
C LYS A 479 -0.38 -13.67 -27.56
N THR A 480 -1.30 -13.51 -28.52
CA THR A 480 -2.06 -12.27 -28.71
C THR A 480 -2.99 -11.96 -27.52
N HIS A 481 -3.68 -12.97 -26.99
CA HIS A 481 -4.54 -12.79 -25.81
C HIS A 481 -3.73 -12.39 -24.57
N VAL A 482 -2.66 -13.12 -24.29
CA VAL A 482 -1.79 -12.89 -23.13
C VAL A 482 -1.11 -11.52 -23.22
N LEU A 483 -0.62 -11.14 -24.41
CA LEU A 483 -0.12 -9.79 -24.67
C LEU A 483 -1.19 -8.74 -24.33
N GLY A 484 -2.43 -8.96 -24.79
CA GLY A 484 -3.56 -8.08 -24.52
C GLY A 484 -3.85 -7.90 -23.03
N SER A 485 -3.72 -8.95 -22.23
CA SER A 485 -3.91 -8.90 -20.77
C SER A 485 -2.71 -8.28 -20.04
N LEU A 486 -1.48 -8.68 -20.36
CA LEU A 486 -0.26 -8.18 -19.69
C LEU A 486 0.05 -6.72 -20.01
N ARG A 487 -0.40 -6.21 -21.16
CA ARG A 487 -0.21 -4.79 -21.54
C ARG A 487 -1.09 -3.83 -20.73
N ARG A 488 -2.10 -4.33 -20.00
CA ARG A 488 -3.06 -3.47 -19.29
C ARG A 488 -2.48 -2.82 -18.04
N GLY A 489 -1.50 -3.40 -17.39
CA GLY A 489 -0.91 -2.84 -16.18
C GLY A 489 0.04 -3.82 -15.50
N ASN A 490 0.67 -3.41 -14.41
CA ASN A 490 1.55 -4.27 -13.63
C ASN A 490 0.74 -5.29 -12.82
N LEU A 491 0.96 -6.57 -13.13
CA LEU A 491 0.24 -7.68 -12.55
C LEU A 491 0.61 -7.81 -11.05
N PRO A 492 -0.36 -7.75 -10.13
CA PRO A 492 -0.07 -7.85 -8.70
C PRO A 492 0.61 -9.18 -8.34
N LYS A 493 1.52 -9.16 -7.34
CA LYS A 493 2.29 -10.35 -6.91
C LYS A 493 1.41 -11.55 -6.57
N GLN A 494 0.24 -11.33 -5.96
CA GLN A 494 -0.70 -12.40 -5.63
C GLN A 494 -1.28 -13.07 -6.88
N ALA A 495 -1.56 -12.30 -7.94
CA ALA A 495 -2.03 -12.83 -9.21
C ALA A 495 -0.90 -13.58 -9.95
N GLN A 496 0.35 -13.09 -9.87
CA GLN A 496 1.52 -13.82 -10.37
C GLN A 496 1.69 -15.17 -9.66
N GLN A 497 1.55 -15.21 -8.34
CA GLN A 497 1.62 -16.45 -7.56
C GLN A 497 0.50 -17.43 -7.94
N ALA A 498 -0.75 -16.95 -8.02
CA ALA A 498 -1.88 -17.78 -8.44
C ALA A 498 -1.68 -18.33 -9.86
N PHE A 499 -1.17 -17.51 -10.77
CA PHE A 499 -0.79 -17.91 -12.13
C PHE A 499 0.23 -19.06 -12.13
N ILE A 500 1.32 -18.94 -11.37
CA ILE A 500 2.37 -19.98 -11.29
C ILE A 500 1.81 -21.27 -10.72
N LEU A 501 1.06 -21.20 -9.60
CA LEU A 501 0.45 -22.37 -8.98
C LEU A 501 -0.53 -23.06 -9.94
N ALA A 502 -1.29 -22.29 -10.73
CA ALA A 502 -2.19 -22.84 -11.76
C ALA A 502 -1.46 -23.65 -12.84
N LEU A 503 -0.28 -23.20 -13.25
CA LEU A 503 0.55 -23.95 -14.20
C LEU A 503 1.18 -25.19 -13.57
N VAL A 504 1.71 -25.08 -12.34
CA VAL A 504 2.32 -26.21 -11.61
C VAL A 504 1.32 -27.35 -11.39
N ARG A 505 0.04 -27.03 -11.17
CA ARG A 505 -1.02 -28.05 -11.05
C ARG A 505 -1.30 -28.82 -12.33
N ASN A 506 -0.87 -28.33 -13.49
CA ASN A 506 -1.10 -29.01 -14.77
C ASN A 506 0.12 -29.86 -15.15
N PRO A 507 0.08 -31.19 -14.95
CA PRO A 507 1.24 -32.07 -15.19
C PRO A 507 1.64 -32.18 -16.67
N LYS A 508 0.80 -31.68 -17.59
CA LYS A 508 1.07 -31.70 -19.04
C LYS A 508 1.89 -30.51 -19.51
N ILE A 509 2.12 -29.53 -18.65
CA ILE A 509 2.81 -28.28 -18.99
C ILE A 509 4.22 -28.32 -18.43
N PHE A 510 5.20 -28.06 -19.28
CA PHE A 510 6.58 -27.83 -18.86
C PHE A 510 6.78 -26.33 -18.63
N LEU A 511 7.21 -25.95 -17.43
CA LEU A 511 7.35 -24.53 -17.06
C LEU A 511 8.39 -23.79 -17.93
N MET A 512 9.39 -24.49 -18.45
CA MET A 512 10.33 -23.94 -19.43
C MET A 512 9.65 -23.53 -20.75
N ASP A 513 8.64 -24.29 -21.22
CA ASP A 513 7.91 -23.94 -22.45
C ASP A 513 7.04 -22.70 -22.23
N VAL A 514 6.49 -22.54 -21.02
CA VAL A 514 5.79 -21.31 -20.63
C VAL A 514 6.75 -20.13 -20.56
N ALA A 515 7.95 -20.29 -19.98
CA ALA A 515 8.94 -19.22 -19.94
C ALA A 515 9.37 -18.79 -21.35
N LYS A 516 9.57 -19.74 -22.28
CA LYS A 516 9.84 -19.44 -23.70
C LYS A 516 8.67 -18.72 -24.37
N PHE A 517 7.44 -19.16 -24.09
CA PHE A 517 6.24 -18.51 -24.58
C PHE A 517 6.14 -17.05 -24.09
N LEU A 518 6.45 -16.79 -22.83
CA LEU A 518 6.46 -15.43 -22.27
C LEU A 518 7.56 -14.56 -22.88
N LEU A 519 8.75 -15.12 -23.15
CA LEU A 519 9.80 -14.42 -23.89
C LEU A 519 9.32 -14.01 -25.30
N ASP A 520 8.62 -14.89 -26.00
CA ASP A 520 8.02 -14.58 -27.30
C ASP A 520 6.94 -13.50 -27.21
N VAL A 521 6.07 -13.54 -26.19
CA VAL A 521 5.08 -12.49 -25.94
C VAL A 521 5.75 -11.14 -25.70
N CYS A 522 6.83 -11.13 -24.92
CA CYS A 522 7.58 -9.92 -24.63
C CYS A 522 8.22 -9.30 -25.89
N ARG A 523 8.68 -10.11 -26.84
CA ARG A 523 9.19 -9.64 -28.15
C ARG A 523 8.13 -8.97 -29.04
N MET A 524 6.85 -9.15 -28.74
CA MET A 524 5.75 -8.52 -29.49
C MET A 524 5.45 -7.08 -29.03
N ASP A 525 6.10 -6.58 -27.99
CA ASP A 525 5.85 -5.26 -27.40
C ASP A 525 7.14 -4.43 -27.27
N SER A 526 7.01 -3.15 -26.94
CA SER A 526 8.17 -2.29 -26.69
C SER A 526 8.85 -2.62 -25.35
N GLN A 527 10.18 -2.48 -25.25
CA GLN A 527 10.97 -2.76 -24.04
C GLN A 527 10.52 -2.00 -22.77
N ALA A 528 9.93 -0.81 -22.92
CA ALA A 528 9.42 -0.01 -21.82
C ALA A 528 7.90 -0.19 -21.62
N SER A 529 7.42 -1.43 -21.59
CA SER A 529 5.99 -1.74 -21.40
C SER A 529 5.72 -2.59 -20.16
N TYR A 530 4.47 -2.53 -19.67
CA TYR A 530 3.99 -3.41 -18.61
C TYR A 530 4.12 -4.89 -18.97
N THR A 531 4.07 -5.24 -20.25
CA THR A 531 4.29 -6.62 -20.72
C THR A 531 5.70 -7.09 -20.33
N HIS A 532 6.72 -6.26 -20.59
CA HIS A 532 8.11 -6.56 -20.24
C HIS A 532 8.31 -6.73 -18.73
N GLU A 533 7.75 -5.83 -17.93
CA GLU A 533 7.82 -5.91 -16.47
C GLU A 533 7.08 -7.15 -15.93
N ASN A 534 5.93 -7.49 -16.49
CA ASN A 534 5.18 -8.68 -16.09
C ASN A 534 5.90 -9.97 -16.48
N CYS A 535 6.37 -10.12 -17.72
CA CYS A 535 7.10 -11.33 -18.14
C CYS A 535 8.35 -11.53 -17.27
N SER A 536 9.15 -10.47 -17.07
CA SER A 536 10.42 -10.57 -16.33
C SER A 536 10.21 -11.05 -14.89
N ASN A 537 9.23 -10.48 -14.19
CA ASN A 537 8.87 -10.88 -12.83
C ASN A 537 8.37 -12.34 -12.75
N ILE A 538 7.58 -12.77 -13.73
CA ILE A 538 6.99 -14.12 -13.76
C ILE A 538 8.03 -15.19 -14.17
N ILE A 539 8.85 -14.92 -15.20
CA ILE A 539 9.83 -15.87 -15.74
C ILE A 539 10.81 -16.31 -14.65
N LEU A 540 11.37 -15.39 -13.87
CA LEU A 540 12.30 -15.76 -12.79
C LEU A 540 11.65 -16.61 -11.71
N GLN A 541 10.38 -16.34 -11.39
CA GLN A 541 9.64 -17.14 -10.41
C GLN A 541 9.31 -18.54 -10.95
N LEU A 542 8.92 -18.65 -12.22
CA LEU A 542 8.64 -19.93 -12.89
C LEU A 542 9.87 -20.84 -12.94
N LEU A 543 11.03 -20.26 -13.20
CA LEU A 543 12.29 -20.98 -13.37
C LEU A 543 13.03 -21.23 -12.04
N SER A 544 12.61 -20.55 -10.97
CA SER A 544 13.13 -20.80 -9.63
C SER A 544 12.89 -22.27 -9.25
N THR A 545 13.93 -22.97 -8.83
CA THR A 545 13.95 -24.42 -8.48
C THR A 545 13.94 -25.40 -9.65
N ILE A 546 14.10 -24.95 -10.90
CA ILE A 546 14.19 -25.81 -12.09
C ILE A 546 15.61 -25.77 -12.65
N ASP A 547 16.15 -26.92 -13.02
CA ASP A 547 17.34 -27.00 -13.88
C ASP A 547 16.96 -26.56 -15.30
N CYS A 548 17.42 -25.36 -15.67
CA CYS A 548 17.00 -24.69 -16.88
C CYS A 548 17.81 -25.09 -18.12
N LYS A 549 18.76 -26.04 -18.00
CA LYS A 549 19.52 -26.61 -19.12
C LYS A 549 20.10 -25.57 -20.09
N ASN A 550 20.68 -24.50 -19.53
CA ASN A 550 21.26 -23.37 -20.27
C ASN A 550 20.24 -22.58 -21.12
N MET A 551 18.99 -22.47 -20.64
CA MET A 551 17.99 -21.62 -21.27
C MET A 551 18.45 -20.15 -21.27
N GLU A 552 18.33 -19.52 -22.45
CA GLU A 552 18.67 -18.12 -22.64
C GLU A 552 17.49 -17.20 -22.29
N ILE A 553 17.75 -16.22 -21.44
CA ILE A 553 16.85 -15.11 -21.09
C ILE A 553 17.46 -13.86 -21.70
N VAL A 554 16.81 -13.32 -22.74
CA VAL A 554 17.39 -12.29 -23.59
C VAL A 554 16.59 -11.00 -23.49
N ASN A 555 17.29 -9.87 -23.33
CA ASN A 555 16.76 -8.53 -23.48
C ASN A 555 15.62 -8.17 -22.50
N LEU A 556 15.69 -8.64 -21.26
CA LEU A 556 14.70 -8.32 -20.22
C LEU A 556 15.25 -7.28 -19.22
N ALA A 557 14.33 -6.45 -18.72
CA ALA A 557 14.59 -5.52 -17.62
C ALA A 557 13.91 -6.04 -16.36
N PHE A 558 14.67 -6.17 -15.28
CA PHE A 558 14.24 -6.71 -14.00
C PHE A 558 14.12 -5.61 -12.95
N GLY A 559 12.97 -5.58 -12.28
CA GLY A 559 12.65 -4.65 -11.20
C GLY A 559 13.45 -4.89 -9.92
N VAL A 560 13.11 -4.13 -8.88
CA VAL A 560 13.81 -4.16 -7.60
C VAL A 560 13.66 -5.55 -6.97
N ASP A 561 14.74 -6.08 -6.41
CA ASP A 561 14.79 -7.39 -5.73
C ASP A 561 14.40 -8.60 -6.59
N ALA A 562 14.60 -8.52 -7.91
CA ALA A 562 14.27 -9.60 -8.82
C ALA A 562 14.95 -10.95 -8.50
N LEU A 563 16.15 -10.92 -7.89
CA LEU A 563 16.91 -12.12 -7.54
C LEU A 563 16.69 -12.60 -6.10
N ARG A 564 15.94 -11.85 -5.28
CA ARG A 564 15.73 -12.17 -3.87
C ARG A 564 14.93 -13.46 -3.73
N ASP A 565 15.40 -14.36 -2.87
CA ASP A 565 14.75 -15.66 -2.63
C ASP A 565 14.49 -16.43 -3.95
N LYS A 566 15.48 -16.44 -4.85
CA LYS A 566 15.44 -17.18 -6.12
C LYS A 566 16.52 -18.24 -6.12
N LYS A 567 16.16 -19.42 -6.63
CA LYS A 567 17.05 -20.58 -6.75
C LYS A 567 17.24 -20.89 -8.24
N LEU A 568 18.24 -20.29 -8.86
CA LEU A 568 18.44 -20.32 -10.31
C LEU A 568 19.61 -21.23 -10.67
N HIS A 569 19.38 -22.16 -11.60
CA HIS A 569 20.33 -23.20 -11.97
C HIS A 569 20.43 -23.30 -13.50
N ASN A 570 21.65 -23.29 -14.05
CA ASN A 570 21.92 -23.43 -15.49
C ASN A 570 21.11 -22.45 -16.37
N LEU A 571 21.25 -21.15 -16.11
CA LEU A 571 20.61 -20.08 -16.89
C LEU A 571 21.63 -19.16 -17.54
N ILE A 572 21.30 -18.65 -18.73
CA ILE A 572 22.11 -17.66 -19.43
C ILE A 572 21.29 -16.39 -19.60
N PHE A 573 21.72 -15.29 -19.00
CA PHE A 573 21.12 -13.97 -19.17
C PHE A 573 21.91 -13.21 -20.24
N LYS A 574 21.26 -12.70 -21.28
CA LYS A 574 21.89 -11.92 -22.36
C LYS A 574 21.22 -10.57 -22.52
N ASP A 575 22.02 -9.51 -22.57
CA ASP A 575 21.53 -8.14 -22.78
C ASP A 575 20.46 -7.72 -21.75
N CYS A 576 20.54 -8.23 -20.52
CA CYS A 576 19.55 -7.98 -19.48
C CYS A 576 19.93 -6.79 -18.60
N TYR A 577 18.93 -6.07 -18.12
CA TYR A 577 19.10 -4.99 -17.16
C TYR A 577 18.51 -5.38 -15.81
N PHE A 578 19.27 -5.21 -14.73
CA PHE A 578 18.82 -5.41 -13.37
C PHE A 578 18.89 -4.07 -12.63
N SER A 579 17.74 -3.61 -12.14
CA SER A 579 17.71 -2.51 -11.17
C SER A 579 18.28 -2.95 -9.82
N ALA A 580 18.11 -2.15 -8.75
CA ALA A 580 18.62 -2.50 -7.42
C ALA A 580 18.09 -3.86 -6.95
N THR A 581 18.95 -4.87 -6.88
CA THR A 581 18.55 -6.26 -6.61
C THR A 581 19.30 -6.83 -5.43
N SER A 582 18.62 -7.71 -4.67
CA SER A 582 19.16 -8.37 -3.48
C SER A 582 19.40 -9.85 -3.75
N LEU A 583 20.54 -10.35 -3.26
CA LEU A 583 20.86 -11.78 -3.21
C LEU A 583 20.53 -12.41 -1.84
N GLU A 584 19.73 -11.74 -1.01
CA GLU A 584 19.26 -12.32 0.25
C GLU A 584 18.46 -13.61 -0.02
N LEU A 585 18.87 -14.70 0.63
CA LEU A 585 18.31 -16.06 0.43
C LEU A 585 18.36 -16.57 -1.02
N ALA A 586 19.11 -15.91 -1.91
CA ALA A 586 19.29 -16.35 -3.28
C ALA A 586 20.32 -17.49 -3.38
N GLU A 587 20.05 -18.44 -4.27
CA GLU A 587 20.97 -19.50 -4.67
C GLU A 587 21.15 -19.39 -6.19
N LEU A 588 22.34 -18.98 -6.63
CA LEU A 588 22.70 -18.90 -8.03
C LEU A 588 23.76 -19.97 -8.30
N ASP A 589 23.46 -20.89 -9.20
CA ASP A 589 24.30 -22.04 -9.53
C ASP A 589 24.45 -22.17 -11.05
N HIS A 590 25.70 -22.24 -11.54
CA HIS A 590 26.01 -22.41 -12.97
C HIS A 590 25.27 -21.41 -13.89
N CYS A 591 25.13 -20.14 -13.48
CA CYS A 591 24.49 -19.10 -14.30
C CYS A 591 25.53 -18.20 -14.99
N ILE A 592 25.22 -17.81 -16.22
CA ILE A 592 26.06 -16.95 -17.06
C ILE A 592 25.31 -15.64 -17.29
N PHE A 593 25.99 -14.52 -17.09
CA PHE A 593 25.49 -13.18 -17.42
C PHE A 593 26.36 -12.61 -18.55
N GLU A 594 25.77 -12.36 -19.70
CA GLU A 594 26.42 -11.81 -20.89
C GLU A 594 25.84 -10.43 -21.20
N ASN A 595 26.69 -9.41 -21.28
CA ASN A 595 26.31 -8.02 -21.59
C ASN A 595 25.17 -7.47 -20.70
N CYS A 596 25.13 -7.92 -19.44
CA CYS A 596 24.13 -7.47 -18.46
C CYS A 596 24.60 -6.27 -17.63
N ARG A 597 23.67 -5.42 -17.21
CA ARG A 597 23.94 -4.29 -16.33
C ARG A 597 23.16 -4.40 -15.03
N PHE A 598 23.83 -4.15 -13.90
CA PHE A 598 23.23 -4.09 -12.57
C PHE A 598 23.39 -2.68 -12.00
N THR A 599 22.30 -2.01 -11.63
CA THR A 599 22.38 -0.67 -11.01
C THR A 599 22.93 -0.74 -9.59
N GLN A 600 22.47 -1.72 -8.80
CA GLN A 600 22.98 -1.99 -7.46
C GLN A 600 22.79 -3.47 -7.16
N LEU A 601 23.84 -4.12 -6.68
CA LEU A 601 23.80 -5.50 -6.24
C LEU A 601 23.99 -5.55 -4.72
N ARG A 602 23.00 -6.04 -3.99
CA ARG A 602 23.07 -6.20 -2.52
C ARG A 602 23.42 -7.64 -2.19
N VAL A 603 24.57 -7.84 -1.57
CA VAL A 603 25.11 -9.17 -1.25
C VAL A 603 25.08 -9.38 0.25
N PHE A 604 24.64 -10.58 0.64
CA PHE A 604 24.57 -11.02 2.03
C PHE A 604 25.53 -12.19 2.24
N ASN A 605 25.91 -12.44 3.49
CA ASN A 605 26.66 -13.63 3.88
C ASN A 605 25.84 -14.92 3.70
N SER A 606 24.52 -14.80 3.67
CA SER A 606 23.59 -15.91 3.38
C SER A 606 23.48 -16.24 1.89
N SER A 607 23.96 -15.38 0.99
CA SER A 607 23.88 -15.59 -0.46
C SER A 607 24.77 -16.77 -0.89
N LYS A 608 24.19 -17.72 -1.63
CA LYS A 608 24.96 -18.83 -2.23
C LYS A 608 25.18 -18.56 -3.71
N ILE A 609 26.45 -18.40 -4.07
CA ILE A 609 26.89 -18.09 -5.42
C ILE A 609 27.91 -19.18 -5.77
N ASP A 610 27.59 -20.03 -6.74
CA ASP A 610 28.48 -21.07 -7.24
C ASP A 610 28.54 -21.04 -8.77
N SER A 611 29.76 -21.13 -9.30
CA SER A 611 30.02 -21.26 -10.74
C SER A 611 29.30 -20.20 -11.59
N ILE A 612 29.32 -18.94 -11.13
CA ILE A 612 28.74 -17.80 -11.84
C ILE A 612 29.78 -17.14 -12.73
N SER A 613 29.40 -16.80 -13.96
CA SER A 613 30.27 -16.08 -14.89
C SER A 613 29.65 -14.78 -15.39
N PHE A 614 30.45 -13.73 -15.40
CA PHE A 614 30.12 -12.40 -15.92
C PHE A 614 30.96 -12.15 -17.18
N GLU A 615 30.30 -11.97 -18.32
CA GLU A 615 30.91 -11.63 -19.60
C GLU A 615 30.44 -10.24 -20.02
N LYS A 616 31.36 -9.26 -20.04
CA LYS A 616 31.04 -7.85 -20.37
C LYS A 616 29.89 -7.25 -19.53
N CYS A 617 29.79 -7.64 -18.27
CA CYS A 617 28.78 -7.10 -17.35
C CYS A 617 29.28 -5.85 -16.62
N THR A 618 28.37 -4.93 -16.31
CA THR A 618 28.64 -3.79 -15.42
C THR A 618 27.79 -3.88 -14.15
N VAL A 619 28.40 -3.54 -13.02
CA VAL A 619 27.71 -3.39 -11.73
C VAL A 619 28.02 -1.98 -11.25
N ASP A 620 27.03 -1.10 -11.24
CA ASP A 620 27.23 0.32 -10.96
C ASP A 620 27.50 0.56 -9.45
N SER A 621 26.91 -0.25 -8.57
CA SER A 621 27.24 -0.28 -7.14
C SER A 621 27.04 -1.64 -6.47
N LEU A 622 27.81 -1.90 -5.41
CA LEU A 622 27.76 -3.11 -4.60
C LEU A 622 27.53 -2.76 -3.12
N SER A 623 26.47 -3.29 -2.53
CA SER A 623 26.17 -3.12 -1.10
C SER A 623 26.45 -4.42 -0.34
N LEU A 624 27.37 -4.36 0.62
CA LEU A 624 27.68 -5.43 1.56
C LEU A 624 26.83 -5.24 2.82
N VAL A 625 25.62 -5.80 2.82
CA VAL A 625 24.57 -5.44 3.78
C VAL A 625 24.96 -5.76 5.22
N ASP A 626 25.55 -6.93 5.46
CA ASP A 626 25.98 -7.35 6.81
C ASP A 626 27.08 -6.46 7.40
N ASN A 627 27.85 -5.77 6.54
CA ASN A 627 28.93 -4.88 6.94
C ASN A 627 28.53 -3.40 6.91
N GLY A 628 27.32 -3.09 6.44
CA GLY A 628 26.84 -1.71 6.26
C GLY A 628 27.70 -0.88 5.30
N ARG A 629 28.42 -1.50 4.36
CA ARG A 629 29.35 -0.85 3.44
C ARG A 629 28.79 -0.83 2.01
N GLU A 630 28.90 0.30 1.34
CA GLU A 630 28.58 0.44 -0.08
C GLU A 630 29.84 0.79 -0.88
N ILE A 631 29.98 0.18 -2.06
CA ILE A 631 31.15 0.25 -2.92
C ILE A 631 30.69 0.69 -4.31
N TRP A 632 31.32 1.73 -4.84
CA TRP A 632 31.01 2.33 -6.15
C TRP A 632 32.16 2.18 -7.16
N ASP A 633 33.37 1.89 -6.68
CA ASP A 633 34.55 1.73 -7.52
C ASP A 633 34.51 0.38 -8.28
N PRO A 634 34.54 0.37 -9.63
CA PRO A 634 34.42 -0.85 -10.42
C PRO A 634 35.48 -1.92 -10.10
N GLY A 635 36.71 -1.48 -9.79
CA GLY A 635 37.81 -2.37 -9.40
C GLY A 635 37.55 -3.09 -8.09
N GLN A 636 37.12 -2.33 -7.07
CA GLN A 636 36.73 -2.89 -5.78
C GLN A 636 35.50 -3.80 -5.89
N ILE A 637 34.52 -3.45 -6.72
CA ILE A 637 33.33 -4.27 -6.96
C ILE A 637 33.74 -5.62 -7.55
N GLN A 638 34.56 -5.62 -8.61
CA GLN A 638 35.04 -6.83 -9.26
C GLN A 638 35.81 -7.74 -8.28
N LYS A 639 36.72 -7.16 -7.48
CA LYS A 639 37.49 -7.90 -6.47
C LYS A 639 36.59 -8.58 -5.44
N HIS A 640 35.59 -7.86 -4.91
CA HIS A 640 34.66 -8.43 -3.92
C HIS A 640 33.78 -9.54 -4.52
N LEU A 641 33.31 -9.37 -5.75
CA LEU A 641 32.50 -10.40 -6.43
C LEU A 641 33.32 -11.65 -6.77
N GLN A 642 34.60 -11.50 -7.17
CA GLN A 642 35.52 -12.62 -7.36
C GLN A 642 35.77 -13.40 -6.06
N GLN A 643 35.96 -12.71 -4.93
CA GLN A 643 36.09 -13.36 -3.62
C GLN A 643 34.85 -14.16 -3.21
N LYS A 644 33.68 -13.80 -3.74
CA LYS A 644 32.40 -14.50 -3.53
C LYS A 644 32.11 -15.57 -4.60
N GLY A 645 33.05 -15.87 -5.50
CA GLY A 645 32.96 -16.97 -6.46
C GLY A 645 32.49 -16.59 -7.87
N VAL A 646 32.41 -15.30 -8.22
CA VAL A 646 32.06 -14.84 -9.57
C VAL A 646 33.30 -14.80 -10.47
N LEU A 647 33.25 -15.49 -11.61
CA LEU A 647 34.29 -15.48 -12.63
C LEU A 647 34.01 -14.39 -13.67
N TYR A 648 35.01 -13.56 -13.99
CA TYR A 648 34.90 -12.56 -15.05
C TYR A 648 35.61 -13.05 -16.31
N ILE A 649 34.87 -13.25 -17.40
CA ILE A 649 35.40 -13.73 -18.68
C ILE A 649 35.62 -12.52 -19.60
N ALA A 650 36.86 -12.02 -19.55
CA ALA A 650 37.50 -11.02 -20.40
C ALA A 650 36.71 -9.74 -20.80
N SER A 651 37.14 -8.61 -20.22
CA SER A 651 37.53 -7.44 -21.00
C SER A 651 38.77 -6.80 -20.37
N ILE A 652 39.86 -6.77 -21.15
CA ILE A 652 41.10 -5.98 -21.06
C ILE A 652 41.55 -5.56 -19.64
N SER A 653 42.68 -6.15 -19.26
CA SER A 653 43.61 -5.68 -18.24
C SER A 653 43.78 -4.16 -18.22
N GLU A 654 43.13 -3.49 -17.27
CA GLU A 654 43.79 -2.40 -16.56
C GLU A 654 44.34 -3.02 -15.28
N GLU A 655 45.65 -2.92 -15.11
CA GLU A 655 46.34 -3.27 -13.88
C GLU A 655 45.66 -2.50 -12.74
N LEU A 656 44.81 -3.19 -11.97
CA LEU A 656 44.27 -2.67 -10.73
C LEU A 656 45.46 -2.52 -9.78
N ASP A 657 45.95 -1.29 -9.68
CA ASP A 657 46.95 -0.87 -8.70
C ASP A 657 46.61 -1.50 -7.34
N GLU A 658 47.52 -2.33 -6.82
CA GLU A 658 47.37 -3.08 -5.57
C GLU A 658 47.35 -2.19 -4.30
N LYS A 659 47.04 -0.90 -4.44
CA LYS A 659 46.99 0.08 -3.35
C LYS A 659 45.71 0.90 -3.36
N LEU A 660 44.63 0.29 -2.89
CA LEU A 660 43.51 1.03 -2.30
C LEU A 660 43.33 0.49 -0.89
N ASP A 661 43.65 1.35 0.09
CA ASP A 661 43.68 1.05 1.52
C ASP A 661 42.38 0.39 2.02
N ASP A 662 42.55 -0.73 2.71
CA ASP A 662 41.56 -1.22 3.67
C ASP A 662 41.58 -0.28 4.89
N ASP A 663 40.40 0.06 5.43
CA ASP A 663 40.12 1.01 6.52
C ASP A 663 40.08 2.52 6.19
N VAL A 664 39.06 2.96 5.46
CA VAL A 664 38.57 4.35 5.62
C VAL A 664 37.73 4.40 6.90
N THR A 665 38.33 4.81 8.02
CA THR A 665 37.60 5.10 9.26
C THR A 665 36.68 6.31 9.06
N VAL A 666 35.37 6.07 9.01
CA VAL A 666 34.36 7.14 8.89
C VAL A 666 34.36 8.02 10.13
N ASP A 667 34.42 9.34 9.93
CA ASP A 667 34.29 10.35 10.97
C ASP A 667 32.97 10.17 11.72
N ASP A 668 33.09 10.15 13.03
CA ASP A 668 32.00 10.01 13.97
C ASP A 668 30.92 11.11 13.80
N ASP A 669 31.31 12.31 13.34
CA ASP A 669 30.38 13.39 12.99
C ASP A 669 29.53 13.07 11.76
N VAL A 670 30.09 12.41 10.73
CA VAL A 670 29.35 11.97 9.54
C VAL A 670 28.33 10.91 9.93
N ARG A 671 28.70 9.99 10.83
CA ARG A 671 27.76 8.98 11.38
C ARG A 671 26.61 9.62 12.15
N ASP A 672 26.89 10.63 12.97
CA ASP A 672 25.85 11.35 13.71
C ASP A 672 24.92 12.12 12.76
N ILE A 673 25.47 12.77 11.73
CA ILE A 673 24.67 13.47 10.70
C ILE A 673 23.80 12.49 9.94
N GLU A 674 24.36 11.37 9.48
CA GLU A 674 23.60 10.32 8.79
C GLU A 674 22.46 9.81 9.68
N LYS A 675 22.75 9.54 10.95
CA LYS A 675 21.74 9.10 11.93
C LYS A 675 20.65 10.14 12.14
N ILE A 676 21.00 11.42 12.28
CA ILE A 676 20.03 12.52 12.46
C ILE A 676 19.23 12.78 11.18
N ALA A 677 19.86 12.77 10.01
CA ALA A 677 19.22 12.96 8.71
C ALA A 677 18.11 11.93 8.47
N ARG A 678 18.31 10.68 8.92
CA ARG A 678 17.27 9.63 8.83
C ARG A 678 16.00 9.96 9.62
N TYR A 679 16.08 10.76 10.69
CA TYR A 679 14.89 11.16 11.45
C TYR A 679 14.07 12.25 10.75
N PHE A 680 14.65 13.00 9.81
CA PHE A 680 13.92 13.94 8.97
C PHE A 680 13.00 13.25 7.92
N MET A 681 13.11 11.94 7.79
CA MET A 681 12.11 11.14 7.05
C MET A 681 10.82 10.93 7.85
N ARG A 682 10.88 11.09 9.19
CA ARG A 682 9.74 10.88 10.10
C ARG A 682 9.09 12.16 10.60
N SER A 683 9.78 13.28 10.47
CA SER A 683 9.21 14.62 10.65
C SER A 683 10.05 15.62 9.87
N THR A 684 9.45 16.70 9.38
CA THR A 684 10.18 17.79 8.72
C THR A 684 10.98 18.65 9.71
N HIS A 685 10.80 18.42 11.01
CA HIS A 685 11.53 19.10 12.07
C HIS A 685 11.87 18.12 13.21
N ILE A 686 12.90 18.45 13.98
CA ILE A 686 13.26 17.71 15.19
C ILE A 686 13.60 18.70 16.31
N SER A 687 13.29 18.33 17.54
CA SER A 687 13.67 19.11 18.71
C SER A 687 15.03 18.68 19.25
N GLU A 688 15.67 19.55 20.02
CA GLU A 688 16.98 19.24 20.65
C GLU A 688 16.90 17.98 21.54
N SER A 689 15.78 17.76 22.23
CA SER A 689 15.59 16.53 23.04
C SER A 689 15.56 15.26 22.18
N VAL A 690 15.01 15.32 20.97
CA VAL A 690 15.04 14.20 20.02
C VAL A 690 16.49 13.92 19.62
N ILE A 691 17.27 14.96 19.28
CA ILE A 691 18.71 14.80 18.98
C ILE A 691 19.43 14.11 20.14
N SER A 692 19.21 14.57 21.37
CA SER A 692 19.82 13.97 22.57
C SER A 692 19.45 12.50 22.76
N ILE A 693 18.16 12.16 22.65
CA ILE A 693 17.69 10.78 22.78
C ILE A 693 18.29 9.89 21.69
N LYS A 694 18.46 10.40 20.46
CA LYS A 694 18.93 9.60 19.33
C LYS A 694 20.43 9.40 19.27
N LEU A 695 21.22 10.41 19.61
CA LEU A 695 22.67 10.27 19.65
C LEU A 695 23.14 9.54 20.91
N GLY A 696 22.36 9.64 22.00
CA GLY A 696 22.69 9.02 23.27
C GLY A 696 23.74 9.81 24.06
N THR A 697 23.87 9.43 25.33
CA THR A 697 24.63 10.18 26.33
C THR A 697 26.10 10.32 25.93
N GLY A 698 26.59 11.55 25.85
CA GLY A 698 27.97 11.87 25.46
C GLY A 698 28.11 12.37 24.03
N ARG A 699 27.66 11.59 23.03
CA ARG A 699 27.65 12.02 21.62
C ARG A 699 26.76 13.24 21.42
N GLU A 700 25.64 13.33 22.15
CA GLU A 700 24.75 14.48 22.03
C GLU A 700 25.43 15.83 22.32
N LYS A 701 26.32 15.87 23.32
CA LYS A 701 27.01 17.10 23.71
C LYS A 701 28.00 17.55 22.66
N ILE A 702 28.67 16.59 22.03
CA ILE A 702 29.62 16.84 20.95
C ILE A 702 28.88 17.37 19.73
N PHE A 703 27.82 16.68 19.30
CA PHE A 703 27.03 17.11 18.16
C PHE A 703 26.40 18.49 18.37
N ILE A 704 25.75 18.73 19.51
CA ILE A 704 25.09 20.02 19.81
C ILE A 704 26.12 21.14 19.98
N GLY A 705 27.28 20.84 20.58
CA GLY A 705 28.31 21.84 20.89
C GLY A 705 29.26 22.16 19.73
N HIS A 706 29.45 21.24 18.78
CA HIS A 706 30.45 21.36 17.72
C HIS A 706 29.82 21.24 16.32
N SER A 707 29.20 20.10 16.01
CA SER A 707 28.77 19.78 14.64
C SER A 707 27.55 20.61 14.22
N LEU A 708 26.54 20.75 15.08
CA LEU A 708 25.32 21.52 14.81
C LEU A 708 25.58 23.02 14.53
N PRO A 709 26.41 23.75 15.31
CA PRO A 709 26.80 25.12 14.96
C PRO A 709 27.38 25.27 13.55
N LEU A 710 28.23 24.34 13.12
CA LEU A 710 28.82 24.34 11.77
C LEU A 710 27.76 24.08 10.69
N LEU A 711 26.82 23.17 10.95
CA LEU A 711 25.69 22.90 10.07
C LEU A 711 24.74 24.10 9.96
N LEU A 712 24.53 24.86 11.04
CA LEU A 712 23.75 26.10 11.04
C LEU A 712 24.45 27.21 10.26
N GLU A 713 25.76 27.38 10.47
CA GLU A 713 26.58 28.37 9.75
C GLU A 713 26.56 28.13 8.23
N LYS A 714 26.67 26.86 7.82
CA LYS A 714 26.60 26.44 6.41
C LYS A 714 25.17 26.38 5.85
N ARG A 715 24.15 26.77 6.62
CA ARG A 715 22.72 26.70 6.23
C ARG A 715 22.30 25.31 5.76
N LEU A 716 22.84 24.26 6.39
CA LEU A 716 22.35 22.90 6.21
C LEU A 716 21.17 22.63 7.15
N PHE A 717 21.22 23.24 8.33
CA PHE A 717 20.15 23.25 9.32
C PHE A 717 19.66 24.69 9.53
N GLU A 718 18.39 24.83 9.92
CA GLU A 718 17.79 26.09 10.35
C GLU A 718 17.07 25.90 11.68
N GLU A 719 17.28 26.82 12.61
CA GLU A 719 16.52 26.90 13.85
C GLU A 719 15.15 27.55 13.57
N ILE A 720 14.08 26.91 14.04
CA ILE A 720 12.71 27.37 13.86
C ILE A 720 12.09 27.80 15.19
N ALA A 721 11.17 28.78 15.12
CA ALA A 721 10.49 29.29 16.30
C ALA A 721 9.68 28.18 17.00
N ASN A 722 9.84 28.05 18.33
CA ASN A 722 9.02 27.16 19.12
C ASN A 722 7.67 27.84 19.41
N THR A 723 6.60 27.35 18.81
CA THR A 723 5.22 27.82 19.02
C THR A 723 4.52 27.14 20.21
N GLY A 724 5.18 26.15 20.86
CA GLY A 724 4.70 25.48 22.06
C GLY A 724 5.22 26.06 23.38
N GLY A 725 4.75 25.53 24.51
CA GLY A 725 5.23 25.90 25.84
C GLY A 725 6.59 25.26 26.16
N GLY A 726 7.61 26.08 26.44
CA GLY A 726 8.95 25.64 26.90
C GLY A 726 10.13 26.24 26.10
N ALA A 727 11.32 26.26 26.71
CA ALA A 727 12.55 26.80 26.11
C ALA A 727 13.32 25.76 25.26
N GLN A 728 12.60 24.97 24.45
CA GLN A 728 13.19 23.89 23.68
C GLN A 728 13.47 24.34 22.23
N ARG A 729 14.72 24.18 21.78
CA ARG A 729 15.13 24.50 20.41
C ARG A 729 14.62 23.45 19.43
N ARG A 730 14.27 23.89 18.23
CA ARG A 730 13.75 23.07 17.13
C ARG A 730 14.51 23.38 15.86
N PHE A 731 14.77 22.36 15.06
CA PHE A 731 15.58 22.45 13.86
C PHE A 731 14.87 21.80 12.67
N ARG A 732 15.08 22.37 11.48
CA ARG A 732 14.71 21.79 10.18
C ARG A 732 15.92 21.73 9.26
N LEU A 733 15.83 20.94 8.19
CA LEU A 733 16.81 20.98 7.11
C LEU A 733 16.56 22.21 6.22
N ALA A 734 17.61 22.95 5.89
CA ALA A 734 17.53 24.06 4.93
C ALA A 734 17.73 23.59 3.48
N VAL A 735 18.48 22.51 3.29
CA VAL A 735 18.72 21.87 1.99
C VAL A 735 17.87 20.60 1.82
N PRO A 736 17.63 20.13 0.58
CA PRO A 736 16.94 18.86 0.34
C PRO A 736 17.65 17.68 1.02
N LEU A 737 16.87 16.74 1.57
CA LEU A 737 17.41 15.54 2.21
C LEU A 737 18.18 14.67 1.19
N GLN A 738 17.76 14.69 -0.09
CA GLN A 738 18.50 14.02 -1.16
C GLN A 738 19.92 14.57 -1.34
N GLU A 739 20.09 15.88 -1.19
CA GLU A 739 21.38 16.54 -1.33
C GLU A 739 22.30 16.20 -0.16
N ILE A 740 21.76 16.15 1.07
CA ILE A 740 22.48 15.66 2.26
C ILE A 740 22.94 14.21 2.07
N ASN A 741 22.07 13.33 1.60
CA ASN A 741 22.42 11.93 1.37
C ASN A 741 23.48 11.77 0.28
N SER A 742 23.42 12.59 -0.78
CA SER A 742 24.44 12.60 -1.85
C SER A 742 25.79 13.06 -1.31
N ALA A 743 25.80 14.13 -0.51
CA ALA A 743 27.01 14.62 0.14
C ALA A 743 27.62 13.60 1.12
N ILE A 744 26.80 12.85 1.87
CA ILE A 744 27.27 11.76 2.74
C ILE A 744 27.93 10.66 1.91
N ALA A 745 27.33 10.27 0.78
CA ALA A 745 27.89 9.24 -0.10
C ALA A 745 29.22 9.68 -0.74
N GLU A 746 29.34 10.95 -1.13
CA GLU A 746 30.53 11.48 -1.80
C GLU A 746 31.67 11.86 -0.86
N CYS A 747 31.39 12.13 0.43
CA CYS A 747 32.41 12.63 1.36
C CYS A 747 33.45 11.59 1.80
N GLN A 748 33.34 10.33 1.35
CA GLN A 748 34.22 9.20 1.71
C GLN A 748 34.44 9.09 3.22
N GLY A 749 33.41 9.41 4.01
CA GLY A 749 33.45 9.35 5.47
C GLY A 749 34.15 10.51 6.18
N SER A 750 34.55 11.58 5.49
CA SER A 750 35.15 12.77 6.14
C SER A 750 34.15 13.91 6.34
N PHE A 751 34.02 14.41 7.57
CA PHE A 751 33.13 15.53 7.91
C PHE A 751 33.58 16.85 7.25
N THR A 752 34.88 17.05 7.10
CA THR A 752 35.41 18.24 6.41
C THR A 752 35.06 18.21 4.92
N SER A 753 35.18 17.04 4.27
CA SER A 753 34.77 16.85 2.88
C SER A 753 33.26 17.03 2.72
N PHE A 754 32.46 16.53 3.67
CA PHE A 754 31.02 16.74 3.70
C PHE A 754 30.67 18.24 3.75
N LEU A 755 31.29 19.04 4.63
CA LEU A 755 31.04 20.48 4.69
C LEU A 755 31.53 21.24 3.44
N LYS A 756 32.52 20.72 2.72
CA LYS A 756 33.02 21.30 1.46
C LYS A 756 32.07 21.08 0.29
N TYR A 757 31.30 19.99 0.30
CA TYR A 757 30.30 19.72 -0.74
C TYR A 757 29.29 20.87 -0.87
N PHE A 758 29.00 21.56 0.23
CA PHE A 758 28.02 22.66 0.31
C PHE A 758 28.65 24.07 0.32
N GLN A 759 29.89 24.21 -0.15
CA GLN A 759 30.56 25.49 -0.39
C GLN A 759 30.52 25.83 -1.87
#